data_AF-A0A6A3ITS0-F1
#
_entry.id   AF-A0A6A3ITS0-F1
#
_cell.length_a   1.000
_cell.length_b   1.000
_cell.length_c   1.000
_cell.angle_alpha   90.00
_cell.angle_beta   90.00
_cell.angle_gamma   90.00
#
_symmetry.space_group_name_H-M   'P 1'
#
loop_
_entity.id
_entity.type
_entity.pdbx_description
1 polymer ?
#
loop_
_entity_poly.entity_id
_entity_poly.type
_entity_poly.pdbx_seq_one_letter_code
_entity_poly.pdbx_strand_id
1 'polypeptide(L)'
;MKLPTEKAKLLESPQFQKWTSAVLQGYNTNSEAADMAIASTLASQYGDKALAKMIVAAKQVPSTENMAARLKGAQMKNWLSKEETADDVLQTLKIEKNDYISLRNPLLETWVSYVKKIEEDPYKLLLSKMRAHDSDAKIAGWIGTAKQDAVLIAKKLENTLVDSWMPQTADDIFKLLKLDSRGRDLFHSPRLSTWASYVTKMEGKQADEQMYSVLRATYGDDELATMLAASKQSALGDFAKRLEEVQHKVGLIEGKTAKEFFTTLKLNTQGDKLFESPAFYSWVDYVTKLSPKNADDTSTKAIAGKLEQAQMTDWLRNEKSADDVFKLLKLDDDVDNLLNNRLLSNWVTYVQKLNENPYAILLGKLKTLKFTHTDDKLVEMIMRAKRDTSTSSIAGKLEAAQLEKWLNEKKTAVDVFKLLKLDEEGYFLLWRAHLRAWVDYVTKLDAKNSDHVILSVLKPYYSDTKLARMVLTGRGVDEGMAAKFEKIVVNKWLAEKKSADDVFDFVLKRVGDQALEGPDLNTWVSYVMKLDKEDPYKTMFLVLQKRFDKKELNSMVSQATESSHTKELGWRLIQETWLSESMTAERVFNRLELDQAGISLFKQPDLAMWISHVTKLDKQKADELMLAVLQPRYSKKQLTKMISAAKEVDETKEFATRMEKQLLRSQGK
;
A
#
# COMPACT_ATOMS: atom_id res chain seq x y z
N MET A 1 50.89 53.87 -8.29
CA MET A 1 49.63 53.18 -8.67
C MET A 1 48.76 53.09 -7.41
N LYS A 2 47.51 53.57 -7.41
CA LYS A 2 46.61 53.37 -6.26
C LYS A 2 46.06 51.94 -6.32
N LEU A 3 46.35 51.12 -5.30
CA LEU A 3 45.79 49.76 -5.19
C LEU A 3 44.30 49.86 -4.79
N PRO A 4 43.41 48.97 -5.28
CA PRO A 4 41.99 48.99 -4.94
C PRO A 4 41.74 48.80 -3.44
N THR A 5 40.79 49.52 -2.86
CA THR A 5 40.35 49.42 -1.46
C THR A 5 39.49 48.18 -1.16
N GLU A 6 39.14 47.38 -2.18
CA GLU A 6 38.37 46.14 -2.00
C GLU A 6 39.22 45.02 -1.40
N LYS A 7 39.17 44.93 -0.07
CA LYS A 7 39.94 43.99 0.78
C LYS A 7 39.78 42.50 0.43
N ALA A 8 38.76 42.10 -0.33
CA ALA A 8 38.40 40.68 -0.51
C ALA A 8 38.99 40.02 -1.77
N LYS A 9 39.37 40.79 -2.79
CA LYS A 9 39.89 40.27 -4.08
C LYS A 9 41.17 40.96 -4.57
N LEU A 10 41.87 41.63 -3.66
CA LEU A 10 43.09 42.38 -4.00
C LEU A 10 44.10 41.52 -4.77
N LEU A 11 44.31 40.26 -4.37
CA LEU A 11 45.28 39.36 -5.00
C LEU A 11 44.87 38.91 -6.42
N GLU A 12 43.59 39.03 -6.77
CA GLU A 12 43.04 38.71 -8.10
C GLU A 12 43.09 39.93 -9.05
N SER A 13 43.29 41.13 -8.52
CA SER A 13 43.22 42.37 -9.30
C SER A 13 44.34 42.44 -10.35
N PRO A 14 44.02 42.79 -11.62
CA PRO A 14 45.03 43.06 -12.64
C PRO A 14 46.00 44.19 -12.23
N GLN A 15 45.55 45.16 -11.44
CA GLN A 15 46.42 46.22 -10.92
C GLN A 15 47.42 45.66 -9.90
N PHE A 16 46.99 44.73 -9.04
CA PHE A 16 47.87 44.05 -8.09
C PHE A 16 48.94 43.22 -8.83
N GLN A 17 48.54 42.42 -9.83
CA GLN A 17 49.47 41.60 -10.62
C GLN A 17 50.50 42.45 -11.39
N LYS A 18 50.08 43.58 -11.95
CA LYS A 18 51.00 44.55 -12.58
C LYS A 18 51.98 45.13 -11.58
N TRP A 19 51.50 45.49 -10.39
CA TRP A 19 52.34 46.03 -9.32
C TRP A 19 53.35 45.00 -8.80
N THR A 20 52.93 43.75 -8.54
CA THR A 20 53.84 42.70 -8.07
C THR A 20 54.93 42.38 -9.10
N SER A 21 54.61 42.40 -10.40
CA SER A 21 55.60 42.22 -11.47
C SER A 21 56.61 43.37 -11.53
N ALA A 22 56.15 44.61 -11.34
CA ALA A 22 57.05 45.78 -11.29
C ALA A 22 57.98 45.73 -10.06
N VAL A 23 57.47 45.32 -8.90
CA VAL A 23 58.31 45.13 -7.70
C VAL A 23 59.35 44.03 -7.95
N LEU A 24 58.97 42.89 -8.53
CA LEU A 24 59.91 41.81 -8.82
C LEU A 24 61.04 42.23 -9.78
N GLN A 25 60.73 43.05 -10.80
CA GLN A 25 61.74 43.63 -11.69
C GLN A 25 62.69 44.57 -10.94
N GLY A 26 62.18 45.40 -10.02
CA GLY A 26 62.97 46.32 -9.22
C GLY A 26 63.97 45.65 -8.27
N TYR A 27 63.75 44.38 -7.91
CA TYR A 27 64.65 43.59 -7.07
C TYR A 27 65.58 42.66 -7.88
N ASN A 28 65.84 42.97 -9.15
CA ASN A 28 66.71 42.19 -10.03
C ASN A 28 66.39 40.69 -10.03
N THR A 29 65.10 40.33 -10.03
CA THR A 29 64.60 38.94 -9.97
C THR A 29 64.87 38.17 -8.67
N ASN A 30 65.38 38.81 -7.61
CA ASN A 30 65.39 38.22 -6.26
C ASN A 30 63.95 38.10 -5.74
N SER A 31 63.34 36.95 -5.99
CA SER A 31 61.92 36.68 -5.70
C SER A 31 61.60 36.76 -4.21
N GLU A 32 62.53 36.33 -3.36
CA GLU A 32 62.35 36.34 -1.91
C GLU A 32 62.34 37.76 -1.33
N ALA A 33 63.33 38.58 -1.69
CA ALA A 33 63.40 39.97 -1.24
C ALA A 33 62.21 40.79 -1.78
N ALA A 34 61.82 40.55 -3.04
CA ALA A 34 60.64 41.16 -3.64
C ALA A 34 59.36 40.78 -2.88
N ASP A 35 59.16 39.49 -2.55
CA ASP A 35 57.98 39.02 -1.83
C ASP A 35 57.91 39.58 -0.41
N MET A 36 59.06 39.68 0.28
CA MET A 36 59.16 40.33 1.60
C MET A 36 58.78 41.81 1.55
N ALA A 37 59.24 42.54 0.52
CA ALA A 37 58.88 43.95 0.31
C ALA A 37 57.38 44.12 -0.01
N ILE A 38 56.81 43.24 -0.84
CA ILE A 38 55.37 43.21 -1.16
C ILE A 38 54.57 42.95 0.13
N ALA A 39 54.92 41.92 0.89
CA ALA A 39 54.25 41.57 2.15
C ALA A 39 54.36 42.70 3.18
N SER A 40 55.53 43.32 3.33
CA SER A 40 55.73 44.47 4.24
C SER A 40 54.88 45.67 3.84
N THR A 41 54.77 45.96 2.53
CA THR A 41 53.93 47.05 2.03
C THR A 41 52.46 46.80 2.33
N LEU A 42 51.98 45.57 2.12
CA LEU A 42 50.60 45.19 2.42
C LEU A 42 50.32 45.18 3.93
N ALA A 43 51.27 44.70 4.75
CA ALA A 43 51.16 44.71 6.21
C ALA A 43 51.11 46.15 6.76
N SER A 44 51.90 47.07 6.21
CA SER A 44 51.86 48.50 6.57
C SER A 44 50.52 49.15 6.24
N GLN A 45 49.92 48.80 5.08
CA GLN A 45 48.65 49.38 4.66
C GLN A 45 47.42 48.79 5.37
N TYR A 46 47.42 47.48 5.65
CA TYR A 46 46.23 46.77 6.13
C TYR A 46 46.37 46.21 7.54
N GLY A 47 47.59 46.11 8.06
CA GLY A 47 47.95 45.39 9.28
C GLY A 47 48.20 43.90 9.03
N ASP A 48 49.09 43.31 9.82
CA ASP A 48 49.51 41.91 9.68
C ASP A 48 48.36 40.91 9.79
N LYS A 49 47.42 41.16 10.71
CA LYS A 49 46.19 40.36 10.83
C LYS A 49 45.35 40.39 9.56
N ALA A 50 45.20 41.56 8.94
CA ALA A 50 44.39 41.69 7.74
C ALA A 50 45.07 41.02 6.55
N LEU A 51 46.39 41.20 6.41
CA LEU A 51 47.19 40.51 5.41
C LEU A 51 47.10 38.98 5.58
N ALA A 52 47.25 38.46 6.80
CA ALA A 52 47.14 37.03 7.06
C ALA A 52 45.76 36.47 6.70
N LYS A 53 44.67 37.22 6.95
CA LYS A 53 43.32 36.84 6.51
C LYS A 53 43.17 36.81 4.99
N MET A 54 43.72 37.82 4.30
CA MET A 54 43.71 37.86 2.83
C MET A 54 44.46 36.66 2.25
N ILE A 55 45.61 36.31 2.83
CA ILE A 55 46.42 35.15 2.44
C ILE A 55 45.63 33.84 2.64
N VAL A 56 44.98 33.66 3.80
CA VAL A 56 44.19 32.44 4.06
C VAL A 56 43.04 32.30 3.06
N ALA A 57 42.34 33.39 2.73
CA ALA A 57 41.28 33.37 1.73
C ALA A 57 41.83 33.08 0.31
N ALA A 58 42.90 33.77 -0.09
CA ALA A 58 43.51 33.61 -1.40
C ALA A 58 44.16 32.23 -1.62
N LYS A 59 44.55 31.55 -0.55
CA LYS A 59 45.03 30.17 -0.62
C LYS A 59 43.94 29.18 -1.08
N GLN A 60 42.66 29.50 -0.86
CA GLN A 60 41.53 28.64 -1.26
C GLN A 60 41.13 28.82 -2.73
N VAL A 61 41.72 29.78 -3.44
CA VAL A 61 41.39 30.09 -4.83
C VAL A 61 42.56 29.67 -5.73
N PRO A 62 42.37 28.74 -6.70
CA PRO A 62 43.46 28.19 -7.51
C PRO A 62 44.33 29.23 -8.23
N SER A 63 43.73 30.32 -8.72
CA SER A 63 44.46 31.37 -9.45
C SER A 63 45.36 32.23 -8.55
N THR A 64 45.12 32.26 -7.25
CA THR A 64 45.90 33.05 -6.28
C THR A 64 46.69 32.21 -5.28
N GLU A 65 46.58 30.89 -5.32
CA GLU A 65 47.21 29.97 -4.36
C GLU A 65 48.73 30.15 -4.28
N ASN A 66 49.40 30.18 -5.44
CA ASN A 66 50.86 30.35 -5.51
C ASN A 66 51.33 31.69 -4.94
N MET A 67 50.58 32.77 -5.23
CA MET A 67 50.88 34.09 -4.70
C MET A 67 50.63 34.14 -3.18
N ALA A 68 49.54 33.54 -2.71
CA ALA A 68 49.24 33.43 -1.29
C ALA A 68 50.31 32.64 -0.53
N ALA A 69 50.83 31.54 -1.09
CA ALA A 69 51.92 30.77 -0.50
C ALA A 69 53.21 31.56 -0.37
N ARG A 70 53.59 32.30 -1.42
CA ARG A 70 54.75 33.21 -1.42
C ARG A 70 54.60 34.31 -0.37
N LEU A 71 53.45 34.98 -0.34
CA LEU A 71 53.16 36.04 0.63
C LEU A 71 53.10 35.51 2.07
N LYS A 72 52.58 34.29 2.29
CA LYS A 72 52.63 33.63 3.60
C LYS A 72 54.08 33.45 4.06
N GLY A 73 54.94 32.92 3.19
CA GLY A 73 56.36 32.70 3.47
C GLY A 73 57.10 34.01 3.75
N ALA A 74 56.84 35.04 2.94
CA ALA A 74 57.41 36.38 3.06
C ALA A 74 56.95 37.10 4.33
N GLN A 75 55.67 37.04 4.68
CA GLN A 75 55.14 37.62 5.92
C GLN A 75 55.85 37.02 7.14
N MET A 76 56.06 35.69 7.16
CA MET A 76 56.81 35.04 8.24
C MET A 76 58.29 35.45 8.27
N LYS A 77 58.93 35.66 7.12
CA LYS A 77 60.33 36.14 7.06
C LYS A 77 60.44 37.58 7.58
N ASN A 78 59.44 38.42 7.33
CA ASN A 78 59.37 39.77 7.88
C ASN A 78 59.19 39.78 9.41
N TRP A 79 58.48 38.80 9.99
CA TRP A 79 58.41 38.64 11.44
C TRP A 79 59.74 38.15 12.02
N LEU A 80 60.39 37.18 11.35
CA LEU A 80 61.72 36.70 11.74
C LEU A 80 62.78 37.80 11.72
N SER A 81 62.79 38.67 10.70
CA SER A 81 63.78 39.76 10.61
C SER A 81 63.59 40.85 11.66
N LYS A 82 62.45 40.86 12.34
CA LYS A 82 62.13 41.72 13.48
C LYS A 82 62.30 41.02 14.82
N GLU A 83 62.77 39.76 14.83
CA GLU A 83 62.95 38.94 16.04
C GLU A 83 61.65 38.75 16.84
N GLU A 84 60.48 38.76 16.16
CA GLU A 84 59.17 38.62 16.80
C GLU A 84 59.03 37.24 17.44
N THR A 85 58.57 37.17 18.69
CA THR A 85 58.35 35.89 19.38
C THR A 85 57.05 35.22 18.92
N ALA A 86 56.84 33.97 19.34
CA ALA A 86 55.55 33.29 19.17
C ALA A 86 54.39 34.12 19.76
N ASP A 87 54.63 34.81 20.86
CA ASP A 87 53.64 35.60 21.59
C ASP A 87 53.32 36.90 20.88
N ASP A 88 54.35 37.59 20.37
CA ASP A 88 54.18 38.82 19.59
C ASP A 88 53.34 38.55 18.33
N VAL A 89 53.60 37.44 17.63
CA VAL A 89 52.83 37.05 16.45
C VAL A 89 51.40 36.62 16.83
N LEU A 90 51.21 35.91 17.94
CA LEU A 90 49.87 35.52 18.43
C LEU A 90 49.01 36.76 18.72
N GLN A 91 49.58 37.75 19.40
CA GLN A 91 48.94 39.02 19.75
C GLN A 91 48.67 39.87 18.52
N THR A 92 49.64 39.97 17.62
CA THR A 92 49.53 40.70 16.35
C THR A 92 48.40 40.17 15.48
N LEU A 93 48.28 38.84 15.38
CA LEU A 93 47.19 38.19 14.65
C LEU A 93 45.84 38.25 15.40
N LYS A 94 45.85 38.66 16.68
CA LYS A 94 44.70 38.72 17.59
C LYS A 94 43.95 37.39 17.59
N ILE A 95 44.71 36.30 17.73
CA ILE A 95 44.20 34.93 17.76
C ILE A 95 43.51 34.66 19.11
N GLU A 96 44.14 35.11 20.18
CA GLU A 96 43.59 35.15 21.52
C GLU A 96 42.67 36.36 21.70
N LYS A 97 41.50 36.13 22.30
CA LYS A 97 40.53 37.18 22.62
C LYS A 97 39.89 36.86 23.96
N ASN A 98 39.96 37.81 24.90
CA ASN A 98 39.42 37.65 26.26
C ASN A 98 39.88 36.32 26.87
N ASP A 99 41.20 36.06 26.82
CA ASP A 99 41.85 34.86 27.36
C ASP A 99 41.37 33.54 26.74
N TYR A 100 40.70 33.59 25.58
CA TYR A 100 40.18 32.43 24.87
C TYR A 100 40.81 32.28 23.49
N ILE A 101 41.32 31.07 23.22
CA ILE A 101 41.88 30.69 21.92
C ILE A 101 40.93 29.70 21.23
N SER A 102 40.25 30.17 20.19
CA SER A 102 39.39 29.32 19.37
C SER A 102 40.23 28.44 18.44
N LEU A 103 40.11 27.12 18.57
CA LEU A 103 40.73 26.15 17.65
C LEU A 103 40.21 26.27 16.20
N ARG A 104 39.05 26.94 16.01
CA ARG A 104 38.48 27.24 14.69
C ARG A 104 38.97 28.55 14.09
N ASN A 105 39.91 29.24 14.75
CA ASN A 105 40.45 30.48 14.21
C ASN A 105 41.28 30.19 12.96
N PRO A 106 40.93 30.75 11.78
CA PRO A 106 41.62 30.46 10.51
C PRO A 106 43.09 30.93 10.49
N LEU A 107 43.48 31.84 11.39
CA LEU A 107 44.86 32.32 11.48
C LEU A 107 45.76 31.43 12.35
N LEU A 108 45.19 30.45 13.06
CA LEU A 108 45.94 29.58 13.96
C LEU A 108 46.97 28.74 13.20
N GLU A 109 46.66 28.31 11.97
CA GLU A 109 47.62 27.58 11.12
C GLU A 109 48.81 28.45 10.68
N THR A 110 48.58 29.75 10.49
CA THR A 110 49.66 30.71 10.20
C THR A 110 50.58 30.85 11.41
N TRP A 111 50.01 30.98 12.61
CA TRP A 111 50.79 31.01 13.85
C TRP A 111 51.56 29.69 14.08
N VAL A 112 50.91 28.53 13.96
CA VAL A 112 51.56 27.20 14.05
C VAL A 112 52.73 27.07 13.09
N SER A 113 52.58 27.56 11.85
CA SER A 113 53.64 27.55 10.84
C SER A 113 54.81 28.45 11.22
N TYR A 114 54.53 29.62 11.81
CA TYR A 114 55.55 30.56 12.27
C TYR A 114 56.35 29.98 13.44
N VAL A 115 55.68 29.44 14.45
CA VAL A 115 56.35 28.85 15.63
C VAL A 115 57.28 27.70 15.23
N LYS A 116 56.87 26.85 14.28
CA LYS A 116 57.77 25.81 13.73
C LYS A 116 59.00 26.40 13.03
N LYS A 117 58.87 27.59 12.46
CA LYS A 117 59.94 28.26 11.70
C LYS A 117 60.99 28.89 12.62
N ILE A 118 60.60 29.27 13.84
CA ILE A 118 61.52 29.62 14.93
C ILE A 118 61.98 28.39 15.73
N GLU A 119 61.75 27.18 15.22
CA GLU A 119 62.18 25.90 15.80
C GLU A 119 61.57 25.56 17.17
N GLU A 120 60.43 26.14 17.51
CA GLU A 120 59.68 25.83 18.74
C GLU A 120 58.51 24.86 18.51
N ASP A 121 57.98 24.26 19.59
CA ASP A 121 56.81 23.38 19.55
C ASP A 121 55.50 24.19 19.68
N PRO A 122 54.76 24.43 18.58
CA PRO A 122 53.52 25.20 18.63
C PRO A 122 52.44 24.60 19.50
N TYR A 123 52.37 23.28 19.61
CA TYR A 123 51.26 22.64 20.32
C TYR A 123 51.50 22.66 21.83
N LYS A 124 52.76 22.57 22.28
CA LYS A 124 53.12 22.78 23.69
C LYS A 124 52.87 24.21 24.13
N LEU A 125 53.25 25.21 23.33
CA LEU A 125 52.98 26.62 23.63
C LEU A 125 51.49 26.94 23.59
N LEU A 126 50.76 26.40 22.61
CA LEU A 126 49.32 26.58 22.53
C LEU A 126 48.63 25.97 23.76
N LEU A 127 49.05 24.79 24.18
CA LEU A 127 48.51 24.12 25.36
C LEU A 127 48.84 24.89 26.65
N SER A 128 50.06 25.39 26.82
CA SER A 128 50.43 26.17 28.01
C SER A 128 49.61 27.46 28.15
N LYS A 129 49.36 28.15 27.03
CA LYS A 129 48.48 29.33 27.00
C LYS A 129 47.05 29.00 27.36
N MET A 130 46.49 27.93 26.81
CA MET A 130 45.12 27.50 27.17
C MET A 130 45.02 27.10 28.65
N ARG A 131 46.05 26.46 29.22
CA ARG A 131 46.10 26.08 30.63
C ARG A 131 46.22 27.25 31.60
N ALA A 132 46.67 28.41 31.15
CA ALA A 132 46.74 29.60 32.00
C ALA A 132 45.35 30.06 32.48
N HIS A 133 44.28 29.72 31.74
CA HIS A 133 42.92 30.19 32.02
C HIS A 133 41.88 29.07 32.15
N ASP A 134 42.18 27.87 31.64
CA ASP A 134 41.22 26.78 31.60
C ASP A 134 41.78 25.45 32.08
N SER A 135 40.90 24.67 32.74
CA SER A 135 41.18 23.30 33.13
C SER A 135 41.30 22.39 31.93
N ASP A 136 42.11 21.33 32.04
CA ASP A 136 42.23 20.26 31.05
C ASP A 136 40.88 19.64 30.63
N ALA A 137 39.89 19.56 31.54
CA ALA A 137 38.53 19.13 31.20
C ALA A 137 37.83 20.02 30.17
N LYS A 138 38.01 21.35 30.26
CA LYS A 138 37.46 22.30 29.28
C LYS A 138 38.22 22.22 27.97
N ILE A 139 39.55 22.18 28.04
CA ILE A 139 40.44 22.09 26.87
C ILE A 139 40.13 20.81 26.08
N ALA A 140 40.04 19.65 26.74
CA ALA A 140 39.65 18.39 26.12
C ALA A 140 38.25 18.45 25.49
N GLY A 141 37.31 19.18 26.12
CA GLY A 141 35.99 19.41 25.57
C GLY A 141 36.05 20.18 24.25
N TRP A 142 36.80 21.28 24.20
CA TRP A 142 37.00 22.08 22.99
C TRP A 142 37.73 21.31 21.89
N ILE A 143 38.75 20.54 22.24
CA ILE A 143 39.47 19.65 21.32
C ILE A 143 38.52 18.60 20.75
N GLY A 144 37.75 17.92 21.59
CA GLY A 144 36.78 16.91 21.16
C GLY A 144 35.75 17.46 20.19
N THR A 145 35.19 18.64 20.47
CA THR A 145 34.26 19.31 19.53
C THR A 145 34.95 19.74 18.25
N ALA A 146 36.16 20.31 18.30
CA ALA A 146 36.88 20.73 17.10
C ALA A 146 37.33 19.55 16.22
N LYS A 147 37.61 18.39 16.82
CA LYS A 147 37.90 17.14 16.09
C LYS A 147 36.69 16.64 15.29
N GLN A 148 35.47 16.80 15.80
CA GLN A 148 34.25 16.46 15.05
C GLN A 148 34.12 17.28 13.76
N ASP A 149 34.61 18.53 13.76
CA ASP A 149 34.63 19.41 12.59
C ASP A 149 35.88 19.21 11.70
N ALA A 150 36.62 18.11 11.89
CA ALA A 150 37.85 17.78 11.16
C ALA A 150 38.98 18.84 11.25
N VAL A 151 39.05 19.61 12.34
CA VAL A 151 40.11 20.60 12.55
C VAL A 151 41.46 19.91 12.84
N LEU A 152 42.40 19.96 11.89
CA LEU A 152 43.70 19.28 11.99
C LEU A 152 44.55 19.68 13.22
N ILE A 153 44.50 20.96 13.61
CA ILE A 153 45.23 21.47 14.77
C ILE A 153 44.75 20.80 16.06
N ALA A 154 43.44 20.52 16.16
CA ALA A 154 42.86 19.88 17.34
C ALA A 154 43.45 18.47 17.58
N LYS A 155 43.71 17.69 16.52
CA LYS A 155 44.32 16.35 16.64
C LYS A 155 45.75 16.40 17.18
N LYS A 156 46.57 17.36 16.71
CA LYS A 156 47.96 17.50 17.17
C LYS A 156 48.03 18.08 18.59
N LEU A 157 47.14 19.01 18.91
CA LEU A 157 46.98 19.52 20.26
C LEU A 157 46.49 18.43 21.23
N GLU A 158 45.55 17.57 20.80
CA GLU A 158 45.10 16.42 21.60
C GLU A 158 46.27 15.50 21.95
N ASN A 159 47.11 15.14 20.97
CA ASN A 159 48.28 14.31 21.22
C ASN A 159 49.18 14.93 22.29
N THR A 160 49.42 16.24 22.21
CA THR A 160 50.24 16.99 23.18
C THR A 160 49.61 17.00 24.57
N LEU A 161 48.29 17.17 24.65
CA LEU A 161 47.53 17.11 25.90
C LEU A 161 47.62 15.72 26.53
N VAL A 162 47.34 14.68 25.75
CA VAL A 162 47.43 13.27 26.13
C VAL A 162 48.84 12.89 26.59
N ASP A 163 49.89 13.33 25.87
CA ASP A 163 51.29 13.12 26.26
C ASP A 163 51.61 13.72 27.62
N SER A 164 51.07 14.91 27.90
CA SER A 164 51.35 15.61 29.16
C SER A 164 50.72 14.95 30.41
N TRP A 165 49.78 14.04 30.21
CA TRP A 165 49.15 13.29 31.30
C TRP A 165 49.93 12.03 31.69
N MET A 166 50.83 11.52 30.82
CA MET A 166 51.55 10.29 31.11
C MET A 166 52.52 10.46 32.29
N PRO A 167 52.61 9.48 33.23
CA PRO A 167 51.99 8.15 33.23
C PRO A 167 50.80 8.00 34.22
N GLN A 168 49.82 8.91 34.22
CA GLN A 168 48.63 8.82 35.12
C GLN A 168 47.72 7.62 34.79
N THR A 169 46.86 7.20 35.72
CA THR A 169 45.95 6.07 35.45
C THR A 169 44.75 6.49 34.59
N ALA A 170 44.10 5.51 33.95
CA ALA A 170 42.86 5.75 33.19
C ALA A 170 41.74 6.34 34.07
N ASP A 171 41.65 5.92 35.33
CA ASP A 171 40.66 6.40 36.31
C ASP A 171 40.95 7.85 36.73
N ASP A 172 42.22 8.19 36.97
CA ASP A 172 42.62 9.57 37.31
C ASP A 172 42.26 10.54 36.19
N ILE A 173 42.56 10.18 34.94
CA ILE A 173 42.21 11.03 33.78
C ILE A 173 40.70 11.08 33.56
N PHE A 174 39.96 9.99 33.84
CA PHE A 174 38.50 9.99 33.76
C PHE A 174 37.88 11.03 34.72
N LYS A 175 38.37 11.06 35.97
CA LYS A 175 37.97 12.04 37.00
C LYS A 175 38.47 13.45 36.70
N LEU A 176 39.71 13.60 36.22
CA LEU A 176 40.29 14.89 35.80
C LEU A 176 39.40 15.57 34.76
N LEU A 177 38.86 14.79 33.80
CA LEU A 177 37.98 15.28 32.75
C LEU A 177 36.52 15.45 33.18
N LYS A 178 36.19 15.14 34.44
CA LYS A 178 34.86 15.18 35.04
C LYS A 178 33.86 14.38 34.23
N LEU A 179 34.23 13.13 33.91
CA LEU A 179 33.40 12.18 33.17
C LEU A 179 32.58 11.27 34.11
N ASP A 180 33.02 11.11 35.35
CA ASP A 180 32.36 10.37 36.43
C ASP A 180 31.04 11.02 36.86
N SER A 181 30.95 12.35 36.79
CA SER A 181 29.75 13.10 37.18
C SER A 181 28.74 13.33 36.04
N ARG A 182 28.88 12.65 34.89
CA ARG A 182 28.05 12.90 33.70
C ARG A 182 26.76 12.10 33.65
N GLY A 183 26.65 11.00 34.39
CA GLY A 183 25.48 10.14 34.31
C GLY A 183 25.27 9.62 32.89
N ARG A 184 24.00 9.53 32.47
CA ARG A 184 23.60 9.01 31.15
C ARG A 184 24.07 9.84 29.95
N ASP A 185 24.54 11.07 30.18
CA ASP A 185 25.03 11.95 29.11
C ASP A 185 26.52 11.72 28.77
N LEU A 186 27.16 10.74 29.40
CA LEU A 186 28.57 10.41 29.17
C LEU A 186 28.92 10.27 27.68
N PHE A 187 28.12 9.48 26.94
CA PHE A 187 28.35 9.20 25.50
C PHE A 187 28.02 10.38 24.58
N HIS A 188 27.48 11.48 25.12
CA HIS A 188 27.33 12.75 24.43
C HIS A 188 28.46 13.74 24.76
N SER A 189 29.35 13.39 25.68
CA SER A 189 30.45 14.25 26.10
C SER A 189 31.58 14.24 25.07
N PRO A 190 31.97 15.38 24.47
CA PRO A 190 33.11 15.43 23.55
C PRO A 190 34.44 15.06 24.23
N ARG A 191 34.51 15.19 25.56
CA ARG A 191 35.68 14.82 26.38
C ARG A 191 35.95 13.31 26.40
N LEU A 192 34.91 12.49 26.23
CA LEU A 192 35.03 11.03 26.26
C LEU A 192 35.96 10.54 25.15
N SER A 193 35.94 11.19 23.99
CA SER A 193 36.83 10.86 22.87
C SER A 193 38.31 11.06 23.22
N THR A 194 38.64 12.12 23.96
CA THR A 194 40.03 12.40 24.38
C THR A 194 40.48 11.46 25.49
N TRP A 195 39.60 11.08 26.42
CA TRP A 195 39.88 10.02 27.39
C TRP A 195 40.13 8.68 26.70
N ALA A 196 39.32 8.31 25.70
CA ALA A 196 39.53 7.10 24.91
C ALA A 196 40.87 7.14 24.16
N SER A 197 41.26 8.27 23.58
CA SER A 197 42.60 8.46 22.99
C SER A 197 43.72 8.22 24.01
N TYR A 198 43.57 8.74 25.24
CA TYR A 198 44.54 8.54 26.32
C TYR A 198 44.72 7.07 26.67
N VAL A 199 43.62 6.36 26.99
CA VAL A 199 43.68 4.95 27.37
C VAL A 199 44.17 4.09 26.20
N THR A 200 43.81 4.42 24.95
CA THR A 200 44.33 3.74 23.76
C THR A 200 45.85 3.88 23.61
N LYS A 201 46.38 5.07 23.89
CA LYS A 201 47.83 5.30 23.83
C LYS A 201 48.59 4.53 24.92
N MET A 202 48.00 4.41 26.11
CA MET A 202 48.59 3.74 27.26
C MET A 202 48.53 2.21 27.15
N GLU A 203 47.36 1.66 26.81
CA GLU A 203 47.05 0.22 26.90
C GLU A 203 47.07 -0.50 25.54
N GLY A 204 47.16 0.26 24.44
CA GLY A 204 47.18 -0.29 23.09
C GLY A 204 45.96 -1.18 22.81
N LYS A 205 46.19 -2.49 22.72
CA LYS A 205 45.13 -3.48 22.41
C LYS A 205 44.18 -3.74 23.57
N GLN A 206 44.59 -3.49 24.81
CA GLN A 206 43.77 -3.74 26.03
C GLN A 206 42.92 -2.52 26.43
N ALA A 207 42.92 -1.50 25.58
CA ALA A 207 42.31 -0.23 25.91
C ALA A 207 40.80 -0.33 26.14
N ASP A 208 40.09 -1.19 25.39
CA ASP A 208 38.64 -1.32 25.56
C ASP A 208 38.27 -2.06 26.84
N GLU A 209 39.02 -3.10 27.21
CA GLU A 209 38.87 -3.80 28.47
C GLU A 209 39.12 -2.85 29.65
N GLN A 210 40.17 -2.04 29.56
CA GLN A 210 40.47 -1.05 30.60
C GLN A 210 39.41 0.05 30.68
N MET A 211 38.95 0.57 29.54
CA MET A 211 37.87 1.56 29.52
C MET A 211 36.56 0.98 30.07
N TYR A 212 36.20 -0.23 29.67
CA TYR A 212 35.02 -0.93 30.19
C TYR A 212 35.13 -1.12 31.70
N SER A 213 36.29 -1.54 32.22
CA SER A 213 36.53 -1.72 33.65
C SER A 213 36.30 -0.43 34.46
N VAL A 214 36.85 0.70 34.01
CA VAL A 214 36.66 2.02 34.66
C VAL A 214 35.18 2.43 34.65
N LEU A 215 34.51 2.25 33.51
CA LEU A 215 33.09 2.59 33.38
C LEU A 215 32.21 1.67 34.22
N ARG A 216 32.49 0.37 34.26
CA ARG A 216 31.79 -0.62 35.06
C ARG A 216 31.90 -0.32 36.55
N ALA A 217 33.11 0.05 37.01
CA ALA A 217 33.34 0.45 38.40
C ALA A 217 32.59 1.74 38.78
N THR A 218 32.42 2.66 37.82
CA THR A 218 31.75 3.95 38.06
C THR A 218 30.22 3.83 38.04
N TYR A 219 29.66 3.13 37.05
CA TYR A 219 28.21 3.13 36.76
C TYR A 219 27.51 1.83 37.21
N GLY A 220 28.25 0.75 37.43
CA GLY A 220 27.69 -0.58 37.67
C GLY A 220 27.19 -1.27 36.39
N ASP A 221 26.92 -2.56 36.48
CA ASP A 221 26.58 -3.42 35.33
C ASP A 221 25.29 -2.97 34.61
N ASP A 222 24.21 -2.76 35.36
CA ASP A 222 22.89 -2.50 34.79
C ASP A 222 22.83 -1.11 34.12
N GLU A 223 23.38 -0.08 34.77
CA GLU A 223 23.33 1.28 34.21
C GLU A 223 24.27 1.38 33.00
N LEU A 224 25.48 0.83 33.07
CA LEU A 224 26.41 0.81 31.94
C LEU A 224 25.82 0.07 30.74
N ALA A 225 25.20 -1.10 30.96
CA ALA A 225 24.58 -1.89 29.89
C ALA A 225 23.49 -1.10 29.15
N THR A 226 22.62 -0.40 29.90
CA THR A 226 21.57 0.42 29.28
C THR A 226 22.13 1.64 28.57
N MET A 227 23.16 2.29 29.12
CA MET A 227 23.84 3.41 28.47
C MET A 227 24.51 2.98 27.15
N LEU A 228 25.20 1.85 27.13
CA LEU A 228 25.83 1.30 25.92
C LEU A 228 24.80 0.99 24.86
N ALA A 229 23.73 0.27 25.22
CA ALA A 229 22.67 -0.10 24.29
C ALA A 229 21.99 1.11 23.64
N ALA A 230 21.70 2.16 24.43
CA ALA A 230 21.06 3.38 23.94
C ALA A 230 21.99 4.26 23.08
N SER A 231 23.30 4.23 23.36
CA SER A 231 24.26 5.16 22.75
C SER A 231 24.78 4.70 21.39
N LYS A 232 24.42 3.50 20.91
CA LYS A 232 24.90 2.93 19.63
C LYS A 232 24.59 3.77 18.39
N GLN A 233 23.58 4.63 18.45
CA GLN A 233 23.20 5.54 17.37
C GLN A 233 23.74 6.97 17.53
N SER A 234 24.45 7.25 18.62
CA SER A 234 25.05 8.57 18.87
C SER A 234 26.31 8.81 18.02
N ALA A 235 26.86 10.03 18.07
CA ALA A 235 28.15 10.35 17.44
C ALA A 235 29.32 9.50 17.97
N LEU A 236 29.19 8.94 19.18
CA LEU A 236 30.14 7.99 19.78
C LEU A 236 29.59 6.55 19.73
N GLY A 237 28.71 6.25 18.77
CA GLY A 237 28.07 4.94 18.63
C GLY A 237 29.05 3.79 18.41
N ASP A 238 30.12 4.00 17.63
CA ASP A 238 31.14 2.95 17.43
C ASP A 238 31.96 2.69 18.69
N PHE A 239 32.15 3.71 19.52
CA PHE A 239 32.76 3.56 20.83
C PHE A 239 31.86 2.71 21.75
N ALA A 240 30.56 3.02 21.78
CA ALA A 240 29.58 2.25 22.55
C ALA A 240 29.48 0.78 22.08
N LYS A 241 29.52 0.51 20.77
CA LYS A 241 29.51 -0.86 20.22
C LYS A 241 30.73 -1.66 20.66
N ARG A 242 31.94 -1.08 20.59
CA ARG A 242 33.18 -1.76 21.04
C ARG A 242 33.11 -2.13 22.52
N LEU A 243 32.63 -1.22 23.36
CA LEU A 243 32.44 -1.51 24.78
C LEU A 243 31.31 -2.52 25.05
N GLU A 244 30.24 -2.52 24.25
CA GLU A 244 29.19 -3.56 24.31
C GLU A 244 29.76 -4.95 23.97
N GLU A 245 30.66 -5.06 22.99
CA GLU A 245 31.35 -6.31 22.70
C GLU A 245 32.21 -6.80 23.88
N VAL A 246 32.90 -5.89 24.57
CA VAL A 246 33.63 -6.22 25.81
C VAL A 246 32.66 -6.68 26.90
N GLN A 247 31.54 -5.97 27.10
CA GLN A 247 30.50 -6.38 28.04
C GLN A 247 29.99 -7.80 27.75
N HIS A 248 29.74 -8.13 26.48
CA HIS A 248 29.29 -9.47 26.10
C HIS A 248 30.36 -10.52 26.41
N LYS A 249 31.63 -10.27 26.05
CA LYS A 249 32.75 -11.17 26.38
C LYS A 249 32.87 -11.39 27.89
N VAL A 250 32.81 -10.32 28.68
CA VAL A 250 32.87 -10.38 30.15
C VAL A 250 31.70 -11.17 30.71
N GLY A 251 30.47 -10.92 30.24
CA GLY A 251 29.29 -11.68 30.66
C GLY A 251 29.41 -13.18 30.37
N LEU A 252 29.95 -13.54 29.21
CA LEU A 252 30.19 -14.95 28.84
C LEU A 252 31.25 -15.60 29.75
N ILE A 253 32.34 -14.89 30.07
CA ILE A 253 33.38 -15.36 30.98
C ILE A 253 32.83 -15.54 32.41
N GLU A 254 31.99 -14.61 32.86
CA GLU A 254 31.30 -14.68 34.16
C GLU A 254 30.18 -15.74 34.20
N GLY A 255 29.86 -16.37 33.07
CA GLY A 255 28.80 -17.38 32.99
C GLY A 255 27.39 -16.81 33.11
N LYS A 256 27.18 -15.52 32.83
CA LYS A 256 25.85 -14.88 32.90
C LYS A 256 24.88 -15.54 31.91
N THR A 257 23.74 -15.97 32.40
CA THR A 257 22.67 -16.57 31.59
C THR A 257 21.93 -15.52 30.76
N ALA A 258 21.19 -15.98 29.75
CA ALA A 258 20.30 -15.12 28.98
C ALA A 258 19.30 -14.35 29.86
N LYS A 259 18.76 -14.99 30.92
CA LYS A 259 17.79 -14.37 31.83
C LYS A 259 18.42 -13.27 32.69
N GLU A 260 19.61 -13.52 33.21
CA GLU A 260 20.34 -12.53 34.01
C GLU A 260 20.68 -11.32 33.14
N PHE A 261 21.20 -11.53 31.93
CA PHE A 261 21.53 -10.44 31.01
C PHE A 261 20.29 -9.65 30.56
N PHE A 262 19.14 -10.31 30.39
CA PHE A 262 17.85 -9.65 30.13
C PHE A 262 17.47 -8.67 31.25
N THR A 263 17.76 -9.05 32.50
CA THR A 263 17.49 -8.21 33.68
C THR A 263 18.49 -7.07 33.79
N THR A 264 19.79 -7.32 33.53
CA THR A 264 20.83 -6.28 33.47
C THR A 264 20.48 -5.17 32.48
N LEU A 265 19.88 -5.53 31.34
CA LEU A 265 19.40 -4.57 30.33
C LEU A 265 18.05 -3.92 30.67
N LYS A 266 17.50 -4.17 31.86
CA LYS A 266 16.20 -3.66 32.35
C LYS A 266 15.05 -3.94 31.36
N LEU A 267 15.09 -5.10 30.70
CA LEU A 267 14.09 -5.49 29.69
C LEU A 267 12.81 -6.05 30.33
N ASN A 268 12.92 -6.63 31.53
CA ASN A 268 11.81 -7.15 32.31
C ASN A 268 10.81 -6.08 32.79
N THR A 269 11.16 -4.80 32.70
CA THR A 269 10.29 -3.68 33.10
C THR A 269 9.66 -2.94 31.91
N GLN A 270 9.89 -3.39 30.67
CA GLN A 270 9.48 -2.65 29.46
C GLN A 270 8.04 -2.93 29.01
N GLY A 271 7.41 -3.99 29.52
CA GLY A 271 6.07 -4.41 29.11
C GLY A 271 5.95 -4.58 27.59
N ASP A 272 4.87 -4.08 27.01
CA ASP A 272 4.57 -4.25 25.58
C ASP A 272 5.55 -3.52 24.64
N LYS A 273 6.34 -2.56 25.16
CA LYS A 273 7.35 -1.82 24.39
C LYS A 273 8.71 -2.52 24.32
N LEU A 274 8.81 -3.75 24.84
CA LEU A 274 10.04 -4.54 24.86
C LEU A 274 10.75 -4.57 23.50
N PHE A 275 10.02 -4.84 22.42
CA PHE A 275 10.58 -4.98 21.07
C PHE A 275 10.99 -3.65 20.42
N GLU A 276 10.54 -2.51 20.98
CA GLU A 276 10.96 -1.18 20.53
C GLU A 276 12.28 -0.75 21.19
N SER A 277 12.70 -1.42 22.27
CA SER A 277 13.89 -1.06 23.02
C SER A 277 15.19 -1.42 22.29
N PRO A 278 16.14 -0.48 22.10
CA PRO A 278 17.47 -0.78 21.56
C PRO A 278 18.23 -1.83 22.39
N ALA A 279 17.96 -1.90 23.70
CA ALA A 279 18.54 -2.89 24.60
C ALA A 279 18.06 -4.32 24.29
N PHE A 280 16.87 -4.50 23.70
CA PHE A 280 16.40 -5.83 23.31
C PHE A 280 17.32 -6.47 22.27
N TYR A 281 17.79 -5.69 21.29
CA TYR A 281 18.73 -6.19 20.29
C TYR A 281 20.11 -6.49 20.84
N SER A 282 20.54 -5.76 21.88
CA SER A 282 21.76 -6.09 22.64
C SER A 282 21.62 -7.47 23.30
N TRP A 283 20.47 -7.73 23.94
CA TRP A 283 20.17 -9.03 24.52
C TRP A 283 20.12 -10.15 23.47
N VAL A 284 19.49 -9.93 22.32
CA VAL A 284 19.45 -10.92 21.22
C VAL A 284 20.86 -11.28 20.74
N ASP A 285 21.73 -10.28 20.56
CA ASP A 285 23.13 -10.50 20.18
C ASP A 285 23.88 -11.32 21.24
N TYR A 286 23.68 -11.01 22.53
CA TYR A 286 24.24 -11.78 23.63
C TYR A 286 23.77 -13.24 23.64
N VAL A 287 22.47 -13.49 23.50
CA VAL A 287 21.91 -14.85 23.43
C VAL A 287 22.42 -15.61 22.21
N THR A 288 22.59 -14.92 21.09
CA THR A 288 23.17 -15.51 19.88
C THR A 288 24.61 -15.97 20.13
N LYS A 289 25.40 -15.19 20.86
CA LYS A 289 26.76 -15.57 21.28
C LYS A 289 26.77 -16.74 22.28
N LEU A 290 25.79 -16.83 23.17
CA LEU A 290 25.59 -17.97 24.07
C LEU A 290 25.23 -19.26 23.32
N SER A 291 24.58 -19.17 22.16
CA SER A 291 24.15 -20.33 21.37
C SER A 291 24.24 -20.07 19.87
N PRO A 292 25.46 -20.10 19.29
CA PRO A 292 25.72 -19.71 17.89
C PRO A 292 24.97 -20.55 16.84
N LYS A 293 24.51 -21.75 17.22
CA LYS A 293 23.77 -22.66 16.33
C LYS A 293 22.39 -22.15 15.92
N ASN A 294 21.87 -21.11 16.58
CA ASN A 294 20.51 -20.56 16.36
C ASN A 294 20.53 -19.11 15.82
N ALA A 295 21.64 -18.66 15.24
CA ALA A 295 21.95 -17.27 14.88
C ALA A 295 21.26 -16.71 13.62
N ASP A 296 20.15 -17.31 13.16
CA ASP A 296 19.44 -16.84 11.97
C ASP A 296 18.82 -15.43 12.17
N ASP A 297 18.26 -14.85 11.10
CA ASP A 297 17.55 -13.55 11.01
C ASP A 297 17.07 -12.97 12.36
N THR A 298 17.64 -11.80 12.70
CA THR A 298 17.44 -11.05 13.95
C THR A 298 16.47 -9.88 13.81
N SER A 299 15.74 -9.78 12.70
CA SER A 299 14.66 -8.79 12.56
C SER A 299 13.53 -9.06 13.57
N THR A 300 12.84 -8.00 14.03
CA THR A 300 11.72 -8.14 14.98
C THR A 300 10.65 -9.11 14.49
N LYS A 301 10.34 -9.09 13.18
CA LYS A 301 9.37 -10.01 12.58
C LYS A 301 9.83 -11.47 12.65
N ALA A 302 11.11 -11.74 12.36
CA ALA A 302 11.67 -13.08 12.45
C ALA A 302 11.71 -13.57 13.90
N ILE A 303 12.09 -12.72 14.84
CA ILE A 303 12.11 -13.03 16.28
C ILE A 303 10.69 -13.33 16.78
N ALA A 304 9.71 -12.48 16.46
CA ALA A 304 8.32 -12.71 16.82
C ALA A 304 7.81 -14.06 16.28
N GLY A 305 8.07 -14.36 15.01
CA GLY A 305 7.69 -15.65 14.43
C GLY A 305 8.37 -16.87 15.08
N LYS A 306 9.63 -16.75 15.51
CA LYS A 306 10.34 -17.79 16.28
C LYS A 306 9.73 -17.96 17.67
N LEU A 307 9.39 -16.87 18.35
CA LEU A 307 8.75 -16.88 19.68
C LEU A 307 7.34 -17.48 19.61
N GLU A 308 6.54 -17.13 18.61
CA GLU A 308 5.22 -17.74 18.37
C GLU A 308 5.33 -19.25 18.18
N GLN A 309 6.30 -19.73 17.38
CA GLN A 309 6.54 -21.16 17.19
C GLN A 309 7.02 -21.85 18.47
N ALA A 310 7.92 -21.22 19.22
CA ALA A 310 8.40 -21.74 20.50
C ALA A 310 7.28 -21.84 21.52
N GLN A 311 6.40 -20.82 21.59
CA GLN A 311 5.22 -20.81 22.44
C GLN A 311 4.25 -21.94 22.06
N MET A 312 3.94 -22.12 20.77
CA MET A 312 3.10 -23.24 20.32
C MET A 312 3.73 -24.60 20.63
N THR A 313 5.05 -24.72 20.49
CA THR A 313 5.78 -25.96 20.82
C THR A 313 5.74 -26.27 22.31
N ASP A 314 5.86 -25.24 23.16
CA ASP A 314 5.70 -25.38 24.61
C ASP A 314 4.27 -25.83 24.97
N TRP A 315 3.24 -25.23 24.36
CA TRP A 315 1.85 -25.66 24.55
C TRP A 315 1.64 -27.13 24.15
N LEU A 316 2.19 -27.56 23.01
CA LEU A 316 2.13 -28.96 22.58
C LEU A 316 2.85 -29.90 23.56
N ARG A 317 4.05 -29.53 24.01
CA ARG A 317 4.84 -30.32 24.98
C ARG A 317 4.12 -30.46 26.32
N ASN A 318 3.40 -29.42 26.73
CA ASN A 318 2.60 -29.41 27.96
C ASN A 318 1.15 -29.93 27.74
N GLU A 319 0.90 -30.63 26.62
CA GLU A 319 -0.38 -31.27 26.27
C GLU A 319 -1.60 -30.34 26.39
N LYS A 320 -1.44 -29.05 26.07
CA LYS A 320 -2.54 -28.09 26.14
C LYS A 320 -3.60 -28.41 25.08
N SER A 321 -4.85 -28.54 25.50
CA SER A 321 -5.97 -28.74 24.59
C SER A 321 -6.29 -27.47 23.80
N ALA A 322 -7.11 -27.60 22.75
CA ALA A 322 -7.67 -26.45 22.04
C ALA A 322 -8.40 -25.49 23.00
N ASP A 323 -9.11 -26.01 24.00
CA ASP A 323 -9.84 -25.21 24.98
C ASP A 323 -8.93 -24.48 25.96
N ASP A 324 -7.84 -25.12 26.39
CA ASP A 324 -6.85 -24.48 27.27
C ASP A 324 -6.20 -23.28 26.57
N VAL A 325 -5.77 -23.46 25.31
CA VAL A 325 -5.15 -22.37 24.53
C VAL A 325 -6.16 -21.28 24.19
N PHE A 326 -7.44 -21.63 23.99
CA PHE A 326 -8.51 -20.65 23.78
C PHE A 326 -8.60 -19.67 24.96
N LYS A 327 -8.59 -20.19 26.20
CA LYS A 327 -8.61 -19.39 27.43
C LYS A 327 -7.30 -18.65 27.69
N LEU A 328 -6.15 -19.26 27.40
CA LEU A 328 -4.85 -18.60 27.53
C LEU A 328 -4.72 -17.38 26.62
N LEU A 329 -5.31 -17.45 25.43
CA LEU A 329 -5.39 -16.34 24.47
C LEU A 329 -6.55 -15.37 24.76
N LYS A 330 -7.30 -15.60 25.85
CA LYS A 330 -8.45 -14.79 26.27
C LYS A 330 -9.50 -14.60 25.18
N LEU A 331 -9.71 -15.64 24.37
CA LEU A 331 -10.71 -15.62 23.30
C LEU A 331 -12.13 -15.77 23.85
N ASP A 332 -12.28 -16.10 25.13
CA ASP A 332 -13.54 -16.19 25.88
C ASP A 332 -13.99 -14.86 26.51
N ASP A 333 -13.13 -13.85 26.62
CA ASP A 333 -13.46 -12.56 27.25
C ASP A 333 -14.43 -11.70 26.40
N ASP A 334 -14.37 -11.79 25.06
CA ASP A 334 -15.24 -11.04 24.14
C ASP A 334 -15.67 -11.93 22.95
N VAL A 335 -16.55 -12.89 23.24
CA VAL A 335 -16.96 -13.88 22.24
C VAL A 335 -17.84 -13.26 21.14
N ASP A 336 -18.54 -12.16 21.43
CA ASP A 336 -19.37 -11.45 20.45
C ASP A 336 -18.51 -10.83 19.32
N ASN A 337 -17.25 -10.48 19.60
CA ASN A 337 -16.27 -10.03 18.61
C ASN A 337 -15.19 -11.07 18.28
N LEU A 338 -15.41 -12.35 18.62
CA LEU A 338 -14.42 -13.41 18.47
C LEU A 338 -13.79 -13.45 17.07
N LEU A 339 -14.61 -13.34 16.02
CA LEU A 339 -14.14 -13.42 14.63
C LEU A 339 -13.20 -12.27 14.24
N ASN A 340 -13.25 -11.14 14.95
CA ASN A 340 -12.38 -9.98 14.77
C ASN A 340 -11.13 -10.01 15.67
N ASN A 341 -11.04 -10.98 16.58
CA ASN A 341 -9.91 -11.07 17.50
C ASN A 341 -8.64 -11.47 16.75
N ARG A 342 -7.59 -10.63 16.84
CA ARG A 342 -6.31 -10.83 16.15
C ARG A 342 -5.59 -12.12 16.57
N LEU A 343 -5.87 -12.66 17.75
CA LEU A 343 -5.27 -13.89 18.25
C LEU A 343 -6.01 -15.16 17.78
N LEU A 344 -7.20 -15.01 17.16
CA LEU A 344 -7.98 -16.16 16.68
C LEU A 344 -7.20 -16.95 15.61
N SER A 345 -6.43 -16.28 14.74
CA SER A 345 -5.58 -16.97 13.75
C SER A 345 -4.49 -17.83 14.39
N ASN A 346 -3.93 -17.38 15.51
CA ASN A 346 -2.89 -18.10 16.23
C ASN A 346 -3.49 -19.34 16.88
N TRP A 347 -4.69 -19.22 17.46
CA TRP A 347 -5.45 -20.36 17.98
C TRP A 347 -5.81 -21.37 16.87
N VAL A 348 -6.34 -20.91 15.73
CA VAL A 348 -6.65 -21.76 14.58
C VAL A 348 -5.42 -22.56 14.14
N THR A 349 -4.26 -21.90 14.04
CA THR A 349 -2.98 -22.53 13.67
C THR A 349 -2.56 -23.57 14.68
N TYR A 350 -2.72 -23.29 15.98
CA TYR A 350 -2.42 -24.23 17.05
C TYR A 350 -3.29 -25.49 16.99
N VAL A 351 -4.61 -25.34 16.83
CA VAL A 351 -5.53 -26.48 16.73
C VAL A 351 -5.25 -27.33 15.49
N GLN A 352 -4.84 -26.73 14.39
CA GLN A 352 -4.39 -27.49 13.22
C GLN A 352 -3.14 -28.34 13.51
N LYS A 353 -2.21 -27.85 14.35
CA LYS A 353 -1.04 -28.63 14.81
C LYS A 353 -1.43 -29.79 15.73
N LEU A 354 -2.58 -29.71 16.40
CA LEU A 354 -3.17 -30.84 17.13
C LEU A 354 -3.82 -31.88 16.20
N ASN A 355 -3.84 -31.64 14.88
CA ASN A 355 -4.59 -32.43 13.89
C ASN A 355 -6.11 -32.43 14.12
N GLU A 356 -6.64 -31.38 14.73
CA GLU A 356 -8.07 -31.18 14.95
C GLU A 356 -8.66 -30.16 13.96
N ASN A 357 -9.99 -30.14 13.82
CA ASN A 357 -10.67 -29.15 13.00
C ASN A 357 -11.05 -27.90 13.85
N PRO A 358 -10.31 -26.78 13.74
CA PRO A 358 -10.60 -25.57 14.52
C PRO A 358 -11.99 -25.01 14.26
N TYR A 359 -12.49 -25.11 13.04
CA TYR A 359 -13.77 -24.54 12.66
C TYR A 359 -14.93 -25.35 13.25
N ALA A 360 -14.79 -26.66 13.39
CA ALA A 360 -15.79 -27.49 14.08
C ALA A 360 -15.89 -27.12 15.58
N ILE A 361 -14.75 -26.90 16.24
CA ILE A 361 -14.70 -26.47 17.65
C ILE A 361 -15.27 -25.06 17.80
N LEU A 362 -14.89 -24.13 16.93
CA LEU A 362 -15.44 -22.76 16.94
C LEU A 362 -16.94 -22.73 16.76
N LEU A 363 -17.50 -23.53 15.83
CA LEU A 363 -18.95 -23.64 15.69
C LEU A 363 -19.61 -24.13 16.97
N GLY A 364 -19.00 -25.10 17.67
CA GLY A 364 -19.46 -25.55 18.98
C GLY A 364 -19.53 -24.41 19.99
N LYS A 365 -18.44 -23.63 20.11
CA LYS A 365 -18.36 -22.46 21.01
C LYS A 365 -19.38 -21.38 20.65
N LEU A 366 -19.46 -20.99 19.37
CA LEU A 366 -20.39 -19.98 18.89
C LEU A 366 -21.84 -20.40 19.13
N LYS A 367 -22.18 -21.69 19.01
CA LYS A 367 -23.54 -22.19 19.27
C LYS A 367 -23.94 -22.12 20.76
N THR A 368 -23.02 -21.84 21.67
CA THR A 368 -23.35 -21.62 23.10
C THR A 368 -23.74 -20.17 23.42
N LEU A 369 -23.53 -19.23 22.50
CA LEU A 369 -23.76 -17.82 22.75
C LEU A 369 -25.23 -17.43 22.64
N LYS A 370 -25.63 -16.43 23.43
CA LYS A 370 -27.00 -15.93 23.48
C LYS A 370 -27.54 -15.55 22.11
N PHE A 371 -26.73 -14.95 21.24
CA PHE A 371 -27.20 -14.46 19.93
C PHE A 371 -27.06 -15.47 18.79
N THR A 372 -26.39 -16.60 18.98
CA THR A 372 -26.10 -17.60 17.93
C THR A 372 -26.46 -19.03 18.35
N HIS A 373 -27.30 -19.19 19.38
CA HIS A 373 -27.71 -20.50 19.90
C HIS A 373 -28.58 -21.32 18.94
N THR A 374 -29.21 -20.69 17.95
CA THR A 374 -29.95 -21.35 16.88
C THR A 374 -29.20 -21.31 15.55
N ASP A 375 -29.43 -22.31 14.69
CA ASP A 375 -28.72 -22.41 13.40
C ASP A 375 -29.02 -21.24 12.46
N ASP A 376 -30.26 -20.71 12.44
CA ASP A 376 -30.62 -19.50 11.67
C ASP A 376 -29.75 -18.30 12.06
N LYS A 377 -29.56 -18.08 13.37
CA LYS A 377 -28.79 -16.96 13.90
C LYS A 377 -27.28 -17.14 13.72
N LEU A 378 -26.77 -18.35 13.93
CA LEU A 378 -25.36 -18.69 13.68
C LEU A 378 -25.00 -18.44 12.21
N VAL A 379 -25.84 -18.89 11.27
CA VAL A 379 -25.61 -18.68 9.84
C VAL A 379 -25.77 -17.21 9.45
N GLU A 380 -26.71 -16.47 10.03
CA GLU A 380 -26.83 -15.02 9.84
C GLU A 380 -25.52 -14.30 10.21
N MET A 381 -24.94 -14.64 11.37
CA MET A 381 -23.65 -14.09 11.79
C MET A 381 -22.53 -14.45 10.81
N ILE A 382 -22.42 -15.72 10.38
CA ILE A 382 -21.41 -16.17 9.41
C ILE A 382 -21.57 -15.42 8.09
N MET A 383 -22.79 -15.27 7.57
CA MET A 383 -23.06 -14.56 6.32
C MET A 383 -22.69 -13.08 6.40
N ARG A 384 -22.93 -12.43 7.54
CA ARG A 384 -22.48 -11.06 7.78
C ARG A 384 -20.95 -10.98 7.79
N ALA A 385 -20.28 -11.89 8.50
CA ALA A 385 -18.82 -11.95 8.55
C ALA A 385 -18.18 -12.28 7.20
N LYS A 386 -18.88 -12.98 6.29
CA LYS A 386 -18.42 -13.21 4.91
C LYS A 386 -18.38 -11.94 4.06
N ARG A 387 -19.14 -10.90 4.42
CA ARG A 387 -19.17 -9.62 3.70
C ARG A 387 -18.04 -8.69 4.12
N ASP A 388 -17.44 -8.91 5.28
CA ASP A 388 -16.30 -8.12 5.77
C ASP A 388 -14.99 -8.75 5.31
N THR A 389 -14.12 -7.95 4.69
CA THR A 389 -12.85 -8.42 4.14
C THR A 389 -11.94 -9.03 5.21
N SER A 390 -11.95 -8.49 6.43
CA SER A 390 -11.10 -8.93 7.54
C SER A 390 -11.50 -10.30 8.11
N THR A 391 -12.79 -10.65 8.06
CA THR A 391 -13.32 -11.92 8.61
C THR A 391 -13.71 -12.94 7.56
N SER A 392 -13.78 -12.56 6.28
CA SER A 392 -14.29 -13.38 5.17
C SER A 392 -13.66 -14.77 5.07
N SER A 393 -12.34 -14.89 5.29
CA SER A 393 -11.62 -16.16 5.20
C SER A 393 -12.05 -17.16 6.29
N ILE A 394 -12.12 -16.70 7.55
CA ILE A 394 -12.56 -17.54 8.68
C ILE A 394 -14.04 -17.88 8.52
N ALA A 395 -14.86 -16.89 8.14
CA ALA A 395 -16.30 -17.08 7.96
C ALA A 395 -16.63 -18.11 6.85
N GLY A 396 -15.90 -18.11 5.74
CA GLY A 396 -16.05 -19.12 4.69
C GLY A 396 -15.72 -20.54 5.17
N LYS A 397 -14.70 -20.70 6.03
CA LYS A 397 -14.35 -22.00 6.62
C LYS A 397 -15.34 -22.45 7.69
N LEU A 398 -15.91 -21.52 8.47
CA LEU A 398 -17.00 -21.79 9.40
C LEU A 398 -18.26 -22.24 8.66
N GLU A 399 -18.63 -21.58 7.56
CA GLU A 399 -19.73 -22.03 6.70
C GLU A 399 -19.49 -23.45 6.20
N ALA A 400 -18.31 -23.74 5.62
CA ALA A 400 -17.98 -25.07 5.13
C ALA A 400 -18.09 -26.15 6.23
N ALA A 401 -17.58 -25.86 7.42
CA ALA A 401 -17.68 -26.75 8.58
C ALA A 401 -19.13 -26.94 9.06
N GLN A 402 -19.97 -25.90 8.98
CA GLN A 402 -21.39 -25.99 9.32
C GLN A 402 -22.15 -26.86 8.32
N LEU A 403 -21.86 -26.72 7.02
CA LEU A 403 -22.42 -27.59 5.98
C LEU A 403 -22.02 -29.06 6.20
N GLU A 404 -20.77 -29.32 6.53
CA GLU A 404 -20.27 -30.67 6.84
C GLU A 404 -20.91 -31.26 8.08
N LYS A 405 -21.10 -30.45 9.12
CA LYS A 405 -21.82 -30.86 10.32
C LYS A 405 -23.23 -31.33 9.99
N TRP A 406 -24.00 -30.57 9.21
CA TRP A 406 -25.34 -31.00 8.79
C TRP A 406 -25.33 -32.29 7.96
N LEU A 407 -24.32 -32.51 7.11
CA LEU A 407 -24.17 -33.76 6.37
C LEU A 407 -23.87 -34.95 7.29
N ASN A 408 -22.95 -34.77 8.24
CA ASN A 408 -22.56 -35.81 9.20
C ASN A 408 -23.72 -36.18 10.14
N GLU A 409 -24.54 -35.19 10.50
CA GLU A 409 -25.79 -35.38 11.24
C GLU A 409 -26.93 -35.97 10.37
N LYS A 410 -26.67 -36.28 9.09
CA LYS A 410 -27.62 -36.82 8.12
C LYS A 410 -28.89 -35.97 7.99
N LYS A 411 -28.77 -34.65 8.14
CA LYS A 411 -29.89 -33.73 7.90
C LYS A 411 -30.34 -33.87 6.45
N THR A 412 -31.64 -33.70 6.23
CA THR A 412 -32.18 -33.57 4.88
C THR A 412 -32.23 -32.11 4.46
N ALA A 413 -32.42 -31.86 3.17
CA ALA A 413 -32.67 -30.50 2.67
C ALA A 413 -33.87 -29.82 3.36
N VAL A 414 -34.90 -30.59 3.72
CA VAL A 414 -36.08 -30.10 4.45
C VAL A 414 -35.72 -29.74 5.90
N ASP A 415 -34.91 -30.56 6.56
CA ASP A 415 -34.50 -30.29 7.95
C ASP A 415 -33.70 -29.00 8.04
N VAL A 416 -32.71 -28.81 7.15
CA VAL A 416 -31.91 -27.58 7.13
C VAL A 416 -32.75 -26.36 6.74
N PHE A 417 -33.73 -26.52 5.84
CA PHE A 417 -34.66 -25.44 5.49
C PHE A 417 -35.41 -24.91 6.73
N LYS A 418 -35.92 -25.82 7.56
CA LYS A 418 -36.62 -25.48 8.82
C LYS A 418 -35.68 -24.98 9.91
N LEU A 419 -34.48 -25.56 10.04
CA LEU A 419 -33.47 -25.09 11.00
C LEU A 419 -33.08 -23.63 10.74
N LEU A 420 -33.12 -23.20 9.48
CA LEU A 420 -32.84 -21.84 9.05
C LEU A 420 -34.11 -20.96 8.99
N LYS A 421 -35.25 -21.45 9.46
CA LYS A 421 -36.57 -20.78 9.49
C LYS A 421 -37.02 -20.23 8.13
N LEU A 422 -36.58 -20.86 7.05
CA LEU A 422 -36.89 -20.42 5.69
C LEU A 422 -38.34 -20.70 5.29
N ASP A 423 -39.03 -21.59 6.01
CA ASP A 423 -40.45 -21.91 5.84
C ASP A 423 -41.40 -20.82 6.33
N GLU A 424 -40.92 -19.88 7.15
CA GLU A 424 -41.71 -18.75 7.68
C GLU A 424 -41.63 -17.50 6.79
N GLU A 425 -40.77 -17.49 5.77
CA GLU A 425 -40.40 -16.27 5.02
C GLU A 425 -41.37 -15.89 3.89
N GLY A 426 -42.18 -16.85 3.44
CA GLY A 426 -43.08 -16.67 2.31
C GLY A 426 -42.38 -16.10 1.07
N TYR A 427 -42.98 -15.11 0.42
CA TYR A 427 -42.45 -14.55 -0.83
C TYR A 427 -41.14 -13.74 -0.67
N PHE A 428 -40.71 -13.45 0.56
CA PHE A 428 -39.44 -12.75 0.85
C PHE A 428 -38.24 -13.70 1.02
N LEU A 429 -38.42 -15.00 0.76
CA LEU A 429 -37.37 -16.01 0.91
C LEU A 429 -36.02 -15.60 0.28
N LEU A 430 -36.05 -15.06 -0.94
CA LEU A 430 -34.84 -14.65 -1.68
C LEU A 430 -34.09 -13.48 -1.04
N TRP A 431 -34.69 -12.76 -0.09
CA TRP A 431 -34.05 -11.62 0.59
C TRP A 431 -33.19 -12.07 1.78
N ARG A 432 -33.33 -13.33 2.20
CA ARG A 432 -32.66 -13.84 3.41
C ARG A 432 -31.26 -14.33 3.10
N ALA A 433 -30.28 -13.79 3.83
CA ALA A 433 -28.88 -14.16 3.66
C ALA A 433 -28.61 -15.65 3.93
N HIS A 434 -29.33 -16.27 4.87
CA HIS A 434 -29.20 -17.70 5.18
C HIS A 434 -29.82 -18.62 4.11
N LEU A 435 -30.63 -18.11 3.15
CA LEU A 435 -31.05 -18.91 1.99
C LEU A 435 -29.84 -19.39 1.19
N ARG A 436 -28.80 -18.56 1.09
CA ARG A 436 -27.57 -18.93 0.40
C ARG A 436 -26.91 -20.16 1.01
N ALA A 437 -26.80 -20.21 2.35
CA ALA A 437 -26.27 -21.37 3.05
C ALA A 437 -27.10 -22.63 2.78
N TRP A 438 -28.43 -22.50 2.73
CA TRP A 438 -29.30 -23.62 2.39
C TRP A 438 -29.10 -24.11 0.97
N VAL A 439 -28.99 -23.21 -0.01
CA VAL A 439 -28.71 -23.57 -1.41
C VAL A 439 -27.35 -24.26 -1.52
N ASP A 440 -26.32 -23.72 -0.86
CA ASP A 440 -24.98 -24.31 -0.84
C ASP A 440 -25.00 -25.70 -0.18
N TYR A 441 -25.77 -25.86 0.90
CA TYR A 441 -26.02 -27.17 1.53
C TYR A 441 -26.65 -28.16 0.57
N VAL A 442 -27.74 -27.79 -0.12
CA VAL A 442 -28.44 -28.67 -1.07
C VAL A 442 -27.52 -29.05 -2.24
N THR A 443 -26.72 -28.11 -2.74
CA THR A 443 -25.70 -28.39 -3.76
C THR A 443 -24.62 -29.33 -3.24
N LYS A 444 -24.21 -29.24 -1.97
CA LYS A 444 -23.26 -30.19 -1.35
C LYS A 444 -23.89 -31.56 -1.10
N LEU A 445 -25.18 -31.61 -0.76
CA LEU A 445 -25.94 -32.83 -0.51
C LEU A 445 -26.16 -33.66 -1.79
N ASP A 446 -26.55 -33.00 -2.88
CA ASP A 446 -26.71 -33.63 -4.19
C ASP A 446 -26.44 -32.62 -5.31
N ALA A 447 -25.18 -32.53 -5.75
CA ALA A 447 -24.78 -31.57 -6.78
C ALA A 447 -25.49 -31.80 -8.13
N LYS A 448 -25.83 -33.06 -8.46
CA LYS A 448 -26.43 -33.41 -9.76
C LYS A 448 -27.92 -33.10 -9.81
N ASN A 449 -28.63 -33.25 -8.69
CA ASN A 449 -30.08 -33.05 -8.62
C ASN A 449 -30.50 -31.86 -7.73
N SER A 450 -29.56 -30.99 -7.36
CA SER A 450 -29.81 -29.88 -6.43
C SER A 450 -31.04 -29.04 -6.78
N ASP A 451 -31.24 -28.70 -8.06
CA ASP A 451 -32.42 -27.94 -8.51
C ASP A 451 -33.74 -28.70 -8.25
N HIS A 452 -33.77 -30.01 -8.48
CA HIS A 452 -34.93 -30.86 -8.19
C HIS A 452 -35.19 -30.96 -6.68
N VAL A 453 -34.13 -31.08 -5.87
CA VAL A 453 -34.24 -31.08 -4.41
C VAL A 453 -34.76 -29.73 -3.89
N ILE A 454 -34.26 -28.61 -4.42
CA ILE A 454 -34.78 -27.27 -4.07
C ILE A 454 -36.29 -27.21 -4.35
N LEU A 455 -36.73 -27.63 -5.53
CA LEU A 455 -38.14 -27.64 -5.90
C LEU A 455 -38.99 -28.55 -5.02
N SER A 456 -38.50 -29.74 -4.68
CA SER A 456 -39.24 -30.68 -3.84
C SER A 456 -39.48 -30.15 -2.42
N VAL A 457 -38.50 -29.42 -1.87
CA VAL A 457 -38.61 -28.77 -0.55
C VAL A 457 -39.59 -27.60 -0.59
N LEU A 458 -39.62 -26.82 -1.69
CA LEU A 458 -40.50 -25.65 -1.81
C LEU A 458 -41.95 -26.01 -2.15
N LYS A 459 -42.20 -27.13 -2.83
CA LYS A 459 -43.52 -27.57 -3.31
C LYS A 459 -44.65 -27.50 -2.26
N PRO A 460 -44.45 -27.89 -0.99
CA PRO A 460 -45.51 -27.83 0.01
C PRO A 460 -45.89 -26.40 0.41
N TYR A 461 -44.99 -25.42 0.25
CA TYR A 461 -45.15 -24.05 0.75
C TYR A 461 -45.54 -23.06 -0.37
N TYR A 462 -45.13 -23.35 -1.61
CA TYR A 462 -45.24 -22.43 -2.74
C TYR A 462 -46.01 -23.03 -3.92
N SER A 463 -47.18 -22.47 -4.23
CA SER A 463 -47.85 -22.66 -5.52
C SER A 463 -47.07 -22.01 -6.66
N ASP A 464 -47.39 -22.33 -7.91
CA ASP A 464 -46.73 -21.73 -9.08
C ASP A 464 -46.80 -20.19 -9.08
N THR A 465 -47.94 -19.61 -8.70
CA THR A 465 -48.09 -18.16 -8.52
C THR A 465 -47.20 -17.60 -7.39
N LYS A 466 -47.05 -18.34 -6.28
CA LYS A 466 -46.17 -17.92 -5.18
C LYS A 466 -44.69 -18.04 -5.55
N LEU A 467 -44.30 -19.07 -6.30
CA LEU A 467 -42.93 -19.23 -6.84
C LEU A 467 -42.59 -18.10 -7.81
N ALA A 468 -43.51 -17.79 -8.73
CA ALA A 468 -43.38 -16.64 -9.62
C ALA A 468 -43.18 -15.34 -8.82
N ARG A 469 -44.07 -15.07 -7.85
CA ARG A 469 -43.96 -13.87 -7.02
C ARG A 469 -42.66 -13.79 -6.23
N MET A 470 -42.19 -14.91 -5.68
CA MET A 470 -40.92 -15.00 -4.96
C MET A 470 -39.74 -14.58 -5.87
N VAL A 471 -39.66 -15.13 -7.08
CA VAL A 471 -38.61 -14.79 -8.06
C VAL A 471 -38.68 -13.32 -8.45
N LEU A 472 -39.88 -12.82 -8.78
CA LEU A 472 -40.07 -11.43 -9.22
C LEU A 472 -39.73 -10.43 -8.10
N THR A 473 -40.11 -10.72 -6.85
CA THR A 473 -39.82 -9.87 -5.69
C THR A 473 -38.34 -9.94 -5.26
N GLY A 474 -37.64 -11.03 -5.59
CA GLY A 474 -36.21 -11.19 -5.29
C GLY A 474 -35.28 -10.38 -6.20
N ARG A 475 -35.77 -9.90 -7.35
CA ARG A 475 -35.02 -9.02 -8.25
C ARG A 475 -34.63 -7.73 -7.53
N GLY A 476 -33.39 -7.28 -7.71
CA GLY A 476 -32.82 -6.12 -7.05
C GLY A 476 -32.21 -6.36 -5.65
N VAL A 477 -32.35 -7.55 -5.05
CA VAL A 477 -31.73 -7.88 -3.76
C VAL A 477 -30.51 -8.80 -3.92
N ASP A 478 -30.68 -9.91 -4.65
CA ASP A 478 -29.59 -10.81 -5.04
C ASP A 478 -29.87 -11.30 -6.47
N GLU A 479 -29.33 -10.57 -7.47
CA GLU A 479 -29.55 -10.87 -8.90
C GLU A 479 -29.09 -12.29 -9.27
N GLY A 480 -28.01 -12.78 -8.66
CA GLY A 480 -27.50 -14.13 -8.93
C GLY A 480 -28.45 -15.21 -8.41
N MET A 481 -28.95 -15.05 -7.19
CA MET A 481 -29.90 -15.98 -6.60
C MET A 481 -31.26 -15.92 -7.31
N ALA A 482 -31.75 -14.71 -7.62
CA ALA A 482 -33.00 -14.51 -8.35
C ALA A 482 -32.94 -15.18 -9.74
N ALA A 483 -31.86 -14.98 -10.50
CA ALA A 483 -31.68 -15.62 -11.81
C ALA A 483 -31.60 -17.15 -11.71
N LYS A 484 -30.93 -17.70 -10.68
CA LYS A 484 -30.89 -19.15 -10.42
C LYS A 484 -32.29 -19.70 -10.18
N PHE A 485 -33.06 -19.08 -9.28
CA PHE A 485 -34.41 -19.53 -8.97
C PHE A 485 -35.38 -19.33 -10.14
N GLU A 486 -35.23 -18.25 -10.93
CA GLU A 486 -36.00 -18.05 -12.16
C GLU A 486 -35.80 -19.20 -13.13
N LYS A 487 -34.54 -19.60 -13.37
CA LYS A 487 -34.21 -20.75 -14.21
C LYS A 487 -34.84 -22.05 -13.69
N ILE A 488 -34.74 -22.31 -12.40
CA ILE A 488 -35.31 -23.50 -11.74
C ILE A 488 -36.83 -23.56 -11.95
N VAL A 489 -37.53 -22.45 -11.69
CA VAL A 489 -38.99 -22.36 -11.79
C VAL A 489 -39.46 -22.44 -13.25
N VAL A 490 -38.79 -21.78 -14.18
CA VAL A 490 -39.10 -21.86 -15.62
C VAL A 490 -38.93 -23.29 -16.14
N ASN A 491 -37.84 -23.97 -15.76
CA ASN A 491 -37.61 -25.35 -16.17
C ASN A 491 -38.65 -26.31 -15.58
N LYS A 492 -39.10 -26.08 -14.34
CA LYS A 492 -40.22 -26.80 -13.73
C LYS A 492 -41.48 -26.65 -14.58
N TRP A 493 -41.87 -25.42 -14.92
CA TRP A 493 -43.07 -25.17 -15.72
C TRP A 493 -43.02 -25.83 -17.10
N LEU A 494 -41.85 -25.81 -17.76
CA LEU A 494 -41.63 -26.52 -19.02
C LEU A 494 -41.78 -28.04 -18.86
N ALA A 495 -41.17 -28.62 -17.82
CA ALA A 495 -41.24 -30.06 -17.55
C ALA A 495 -42.67 -30.51 -17.21
N GLU A 496 -43.44 -29.68 -16.51
CA GLU A 496 -44.85 -29.88 -16.21
C GLU A 496 -45.79 -29.50 -17.37
N LYS A 497 -45.24 -29.07 -18.51
CA LYS A 497 -45.98 -28.67 -19.72
C LYS A 497 -47.03 -27.59 -19.46
N LYS A 498 -46.72 -26.62 -18.60
CA LYS A 498 -47.59 -25.45 -18.36
C LYS A 498 -47.79 -24.68 -19.67
N SER A 499 -49.01 -24.25 -19.94
CA SER A 499 -49.28 -23.44 -21.12
C SER A 499 -48.72 -22.02 -20.96
N ALA A 500 -48.57 -21.31 -22.09
CA ALA A 500 -48.27 -19.88 -22.05
C ALA A 500 -49.33 -19.08 -21.27
N ASP A 501 -50.59 -19.57 -21.27
CA ASP A 501 -51.72 -18.99 -20.54
C ASP A 501 -51.56 -19.17 -19.02
N ASP A 502 -51.17 -20.36 -18.57
CA ASP A 502 -50.90 -20.63 -17.14
C ASP A 502 -49.77 -19.75 -16.61
N VAL A 503 -48.67 -19.65 -17.35
CA VAL A 503 -47.52 -18.84 -16.92
C VAL A 503 -47.83 -17.35 -16.96
N PHE A 504 -48.68 -16.89 -17.88
CA PHE A 504 -49.22 -15.53 -17.83
C PHE A 504 -49.98 -15.29 -16.52
N ASP A 505 -50.82 -16.24 -16.09
CA ASP A 505 -51.52 -16.14 -14.82
C ASP A 505 -50.56 -16.11 -13.61
N PHE A 506 -49.43 -16.81 -13.69
CA PHE A 506 -48.45 -16.84 -12.61
C PHE A 506 -47.67 -15.52 -12.48
N VAL A 507 -47.28 -14.90 -13.59
CA VAL A 507 -46.34 -13.76 -13.58
C VAL A 507 -46.96 -12.41 -13.92
N LEU A 508 -47.99 -12.35 -14.78
CA LEU A 508 -48.48 -11.09 -15.37
C LEU A 508 -49.93 -10.74 -15.02
N LYS A 509 -50.78 -11.69 -14.60
CA LYS A 509 -52.19 -11.41 -14.28
C LYS A 509 -52.41 -10.23 -13.32
N ARG A 510 -51.49 -10.03 -12.37
CA ARG A 510 -51.61 -8.98 -11.36
C ARG A 510 -51.42 -7.56 -11.90
N VAL A 511 -50.71 -7.40 -13.02
CA VAL A 511 -50.40 -6.09 -13.61
C VAL A 511 -51.41 -5.67 -14.67
N GLY A 512 -52.37 -6.53 -15.02
CA GLY A 512 -53.51 -6.16 -15.88
C GLY A 512 -53.07 -5.62 -17.24
N ASP A 513 -53.62 -4.47 -17.59
CA ASP A 513 -53.32 -3.70 -18.82
C ASP A 513 -51.87 -3.22 -18.91
N GLN A 514 -51.12 -3.19 -17.81
CA GLN A 514 -49.69 -2.90 -17.80
C GLN A 514 -48.80 -4.13 -18.05
N ALA A 515 -49.39 -5.26 -18.47
CA ALA A 515 -48.65 -6.50 -18.71
C ALA A 515 -47.49 -6.37 -19.71
N LEU A 516 -47.56 -5.40 -20.63
CA LEU A 516 -46.52 -5.13 -21.62
C LEU A 516 -45.52 -4.03 -21.23
N GLU A 517 -45.54 -3.54 -19.99
CA GLU A 517 -44.69 -2.42 -19.55
C GLU A 517 -43.66 -2.81 -18.47
N GLY A 518 -43.97 -3.79 -17.63
CA GLY A 518 -43.19 -4.12 -16.44
C GLY A 518 -42.06 -5.15 -16.66
N PRO A 519 -41.06 -5.20 -15.75
CA PRO A 519 -39.96 -6.18 -15.82
C PRO A 519 -40.42 -7.64 -15.67
N ASP A 520 -41.61 -7.86 -15.11
CA ASP A 520 -42.23 -9.19 -14.96
C ASP A 520 -42.51 -9.84 -16.32
N LEU A 521 -42.69 -9.03 -17.37
CA LEU A 521 -42.87 -9.45 -18.76
C LEU A 521 -41.73 -10.33 -19.27
N ASN A 522 -40.50 -10.01 -18.88
CA ASN A 522 -39.31 -10.71 -19.37
C ASN A 522 -39.33 -12.20 -19.03
N THR A 523 -39.88 -12.59 -17.88
CA THR A 523 -40.01 -14.00 -17.49
C THR A 523 -41.00 -14.72 -18.38
N TRP A 524 -42.17 -14.12 -18.62
CA TRP A 524 -43.18 -14.72 -19.49
C TRP A 524 -42.68 -14.83 -20.94
N VAL A 525 -42.10 -13.76 -21.48
CA VAL A 525 -41.53 -13.76 -22.83
C VAL A 525 -40.46 -14.84 -22.94
N SER A 526 -39.50 -14.89 -22.01
CA SER A 526 -38.45 -15.91 -22.00
C SER A 526 -39.00 -17.33 -21.88
N TYR A 527 -40.08 -17.52 -21.13
CA TYR A 527 -40.76 -18.80 -21.02
C TYR A 527 -41.39 -19.21 -22.36
N VAL A 528 -42.19 -18.33 -22.97
CA VAL A 528 -42.89 -18.65 -24.23
C VAL A 528 -41.90 -18.89 -25.36
N MET A 529 -40.80 -18.12 -25.43
CA MET A 529 -39.71 -18.36 -26.39
C MET A 529 -39.06 -19.74 -26.25
N LYS A 530 -39.05 -20.34 -25.04
CA LYS A 530 -38.56 -21.71 -24.81
C LYS A 530 -39.63 -22.75 -25.09
N LEU A 531 -40.89 -22.43 -24.82
CA LEU A 531 -42.04 -23.32 -25.01
C LEU A 531 -42.34 -23.54 -26.50
N ASP A 532 -42.42 -22.45 -27.26
CA ASP A 532 -42.75 -22.43 -28.68
C ASP A 532 -41.55 -21.90 -29.48
N LYS A 533 -40.86 -22.81 -30.17
CA LYS A 533 -39.71 -22.48 -31.01
C LYS A 533 -40.08 -22.13 -32.45
N GLU A 534 -41.34 -22.36 -32.83
CA GLU A 534 -41.81 -22.15 -34.20
C GLU A 534 -42.41 -20.76 -34.36
N ASP A 535 -43.35 -20.37 -33.48
CA ASP A 535 -44.02 -19.08 -33.55
C ASP A 535 -44.39 -18.47 -32.17
N PRO A 536 -43.39 -18.19 -31.33
CA PRO A 536 -43.62 -17.74 -29.95
C PRO A 536 -44.41 -16.43 -29.86
N TYR A 537 -44.24 -15.51 -30.82
CA TYR A 537 -44.95 -14.23 -30.82
C TYR A 537 -46.43 -14.38 -31.12
N LYS A 538 -46.79 -15.30 -32.02
CA LYS A 538 -48.19 -15.66 -32.25
C LYS A 538 -48.79 -16.31 -31.01
N THR A 539 -48.06 -17.21 -30.35
CA THR A 539 -48.50 -17.80 -29.07
C THR A 539 -48.73 -16.72 -27.99
N MET A 540 -47.82 -15.75 -27.84
CA MET A 540 -48.01 -14.61 -26.95
C MET A 540 -49.24 -13.79 -27.33
N PHE A 541 -49.40 -13.45 -28.60
CA PHE A 541 -50.54 -12.69 -29.10
C PHE A 541 -51.88 -13.37 -28.80
N LEU A 542 -51.98 -14.68 -29.04
CA LEU A 542 -53.21 -15.45 -28.76
C LEU A 542 -53.57 -15.45 -27.27
N VAL A 543 -52.58 -15.53 -26.38
CA VAL A 543 -52.82 -15.42 -24.92
C VAL A 543 -53.33 -14.03 -24.55
N LEU A 544 -52.74 -12.97 -25.11
CA LEU A 544 -53.18 -11.59 -24.87
C LEU A 544 -54.58 -11.33 -25.44
N GLN A 545 -54.86 -11.80 -26.66
CA GLN A 545 -56.16 -11.68 -27.33
C GLN A 545 -57.29 -12.38 -26.57
N LYS A 546 -56.99 -13.47 -25.86
CA LYS A 546 -57.96 -14.16 -25.01
C LYS A 546 -58.33 -13.35 -23.75
N ARG A 547 -57.45 -12.46 -23.28
CA ARG A 547 -57.51 -11.82 -21.95
C ARG A 547 -57.97 -10.37 -21.99
N PHE A 548 -57.59 -9.65 -23.03
CA PHE A 548 -57.87 -8.23 -23.19
C PHE A 548 -58.82 -8.03 -24.36
N ASP A 549 -59.75 -7.09 -24.22
CA ASP A 549 -60.61 -6.76 -25.35
C ASP A 549 -59.79 -6.13 -26.48
N LYS A 550 -60.35 -6.10 -27.69
CA LYS A 550 -59.64 -5.64 -28.88
C LYS A 550 -59.10 -4.21 -28.74
N LYS A 551 -59.86 -3.31 -28.12
CA LYS A 551 -59.47 -1.90 -27.98
C LYS A 551 -58.32 -1.79 -26.97
N GLU A 552 -58.43 -2.49 -25.86
CA GLU A 552 -57.42 -2.55 -24.80
C GLU A 552 -56.12 -3.17 -25.33
N LEU A 553 -56.18 -4.33 -25.97
CA LEU A 553 -55.01 -5.01 -26.55
C LEU A 553 -54.28 -4.12 -27.56
N ASN A 554 -55.02 -3.46 -28.45
CA ASN A 554 -54.43 -2.54 -29.43
C ASN A 554 -53.72 -1.37 -28.74
N SER A 555 -54.30 -0.82 -27.67
CA SER A 555 -53.68 0.24 -26.88
C SER A 555 -52.38 -0.24 -26.22
N MET A 556 -52.42 -1.39 -25.55
CA MET A 556 -51.25 -1.98 -24.88
C MET A 556 -50.12 -2.26 -25.86
N VAL A 557 -50.42 -2.85 -27.02
CA VAL A 557 -49.42 -3.14 -28.05
C VAL A 557 -48.86 -1.85 -28.64
N SER A 558 -49.69 -0.86 -28.94
CA SER A 558 -49.23 0.45 -29.42
C SER A 558 -48.29 1.14 -28.41
N GLN A 559 -48.64 1.17 -27.13
CA GLN A 559 -47.75 1.71 -26.09
C GLN A 559 -46.43 0.94 -26.03
N ALA A 560 -46.47 -0.40 -26.13
CA ALA A 560 -45.27 -1.21 -26.17
C ALA A 560 -44.36 -0.90 -27.37
N THR A 561 -44.91 -0.49 -28.52
CA THR A 561 -44.14 -0.05 -29.71
C THR A 561 -43.47 1.31 -29.54
N GLU A 562 -43.95 2.14 -28.62
CA GLU A 562 -43.40 3.47 -28.35
C GLU A 562 -42.35 3.45 -27.22
N SER A 563 -42.43 2.47 -26.31
CA SER A 563 -41.49 2.29 -25.21
C SER A 563 -40.14 1.75 -25.68
N SER A 564 -39.04 2.41 -25.29
CA SER A 564 -37.68 1.99 -25.63
C SER A 564 -37.31 0.59 -25.15
N HIS A 565 -37.94 0.10 -24.07
CA HIS A 565 -37.62 -1.18 -23.45
C HIS A 565 -38.37 -2.36 -24.08
N THR A 566 -39.55 -2.11 -24.65
CA THR A 566 -40.46 -3.15 -25.16
C THR A 566 -40.75 -3.01 -26.64
N LYS A 567 -40.10 -2.05 -27.32
CA LYS A 567 -40.30 -1.70 -28.72
C LYS A 567 -40.32 -2.91 -29.64
N GLU A 568 -39.30 -3.76 -29.56
CA GLU A 568 -39.18 -4.94 -30.41
C GLU A 568 -40.33 -5.93 -30.17
N LEU A 569 -40.68 -6.21 -28.92
CA LEU A 569 -41.80 -7.09 -28.61
C LEU A 569 -43.13 -6.49 -29.07
N GLY A 570 -43.36 -5.20 -28.82
CA GLY A 570 -44.52 -4.47 -29.32
C GLY A 570 -44.63 -4.58 -30.84
N TRP A 571 -43.50 -4.45 -31.56
CA TRP A 571 -43.46 -4.58 -33.01
C TRP A 571 -43.79 -6.00 -33.49
N ARG A 572 -43.36 -7.04 -32.77
CA ARG A 572 -43.75 -8.42 -33.11
C ARG A 572 -45.23 -8.65 -32.86
N LEU A 573 -45.78 -8.13 -31.76
CA LEU A 573 -47.19 -8.28 -31.40
C LEU A 573 -48.14 -7.47 -32.30
N ILE A 574 -47.74 -6.27 -32.75
CA ILE A 574 -48.56 -5.48 -33.68
C ILE A 574 -48.65 -6.15 -35.06
N GLN A 575 -47.59 -6.85 -35.49
CA GLN A 575 -47.64 -7.65 -36.72
C GLN A 575 -48.65 -8.80 -36.61
N GLU A 576 -48.70 -9.51 -35.48
CA GLU A 576 -49.72 -10.55 -35.24
C GLU A 576 -51.13 -9.97 -35.20
N THR A 577 -51.28 -8.76 -34.64
CA THR A 577 -52.53 -8.01 -34.68
C THR A 577 -52.98 -7.77 -36.12
N TRP A 578 -52.11 -7.23 -36.98
CA TRP A 578 -52.40 -6.99 -38.40
C TRP A 578 -52.75 -8.27 -39.17
N LEU A 579 -52.05 -9.38 -38.89
CA LEU A 579 -52.34 -10.68 -39.48
C LEU A 579 -53.73 -11.19 -39.06
N SER A 580 -54.09 -11.05 -37.79
CA SER A 580 -55.42 -11.43 -37.28
C SER A 580 -56.55 -10.60 -37.90
N GLU A 581 -56.26 -9.34 -38.26
CA GLU A 581 -57.19 -8.42 -38.92
C GLU A 581 -57.20 -8.58 -40.45
N SER A 582 -56.45 -9.54 -41.00
CA SER A 582 -56.29 -9.72 -42.46
C SER A 582 -55.88 -8.44 -43.19
N MET A 583 -55.01 -7.64 -42.56
CA MET A 583 -54.51 -6.42 -43.19
C MET A 583 -53.66 -6.76 -44.42
N THR A 584 -53.93 -6.06 -45.53
CA THR A 584 -53.17 -6.24 -46.76
C THR A 584 -51.79 -5.61 -46.66
N ALA A 585 -50.87 -6.06 -47.51
CA ALA A 585 -49.54 -5.46 -47.67
C ALA A 585 -49.64 -3.93 -47.86
N GLU A 586 -50.58 -3.45 -48.68
CA GLU A 586 -50.78 -2.02 -48.92
C GLU A 586 -51.26 -1.27 -47.68
N ARG A 587 -52.20 -1.84 -46.91
CA ARG A 587 -52.75 -1.17 -45.73
C ARG A 587 -51.70 -1.01 -44.63
N VAL A 588 -50.84 -2.01 -44.44
CA VAL A 588 -49.70 -1.90 -43.51
C VAL A 588 -48.65 -0.92 -44.04
N PHE A 589 -48.39 -0.89 -45.35
CA PHE A 589 -47.48 0.07 -45.97
C PHE A 589 -47.87 1.52 -45.67
N ASN A 590 -49.15 1.86 -45.85
CA ASN A 590 -49.68 3.20 -45.54
C ASN A 590 -49.69 3.47 -44.02
N ARG A 591 -49.95 2.46 -43.19
CA ARG A 591 -49.95 2.62 -41.72
C ARG A 591 -48.57 2.92 -41.15
N LEU A 592 -47.53 2.43 -41.81
CA LEU A 592 -46.12 2.73 -41.50
C LEU A 592 -45.64 4.02 -42.18
N GLU A 593 -46.53 4.78 -42.81
CA GLU A 593 -46.23 6.03 -43.54
C GLU A 593 -45.17 5.89 -44.63
N LEU A 594 -44.95 4.66 -45.12
CA LEU A 594 -43.94 4.36 -46.15
C LEU A 594 -44.32 4.94 -47.52
N ASP A 595 -45.60 5.26 -47.71
CA ASP A 595 -46.09 5.98 -48.88
C ASP A 595 -45.60 7.42 -48.96
N GLN A 596 -45.25 8.03 -47.82
CA GLN A 596 -44.72 9.40 -47.75
C GLN A 596 -43.20 9.46 -47.98
N ALA A 597 -42.52 8.31 -47.98
CA ALA A 597 -41.07 8.24 -48.05
C ALA A 597 -40.47 8.61 -49.42
N GLY A 598 -41.27 8.57 -50.49
CA GLY A 598 -40.84 8.85 -51.86
C GLY A 598 -39.59 8.07 -52.26
N ILE A 599 -38.64 8.72 -52.95
CA ILE A 599 -37.40 8.07 -53.42
C ILE A 599 -36.48 7.57 -52.29
N SER A 600 -36.73 7.97 -51.04
CA SER A 600 -35.98 7.56 -49.85
C SER A 600 -36.56 6.30 -49.18
N LEU A 601 -37.55 5.65 -49.77
CA LEU A 601 -38.22 4.46 -49.22
C LEU A 601 -37.25 3.40 -48.65
N PHE A 602 -36.23 3.02 -49.42
CA PHE A 602 -35.25 1.99 -49.02
C PHE A 602 -34.35 2.41 -47.86
N LYS A 603 -34.43 3.67 -47.42
CA LYS A 603 -33.71 4.21 -46.26
C LYS A 603 -34.62 4.33 -45.03
N GLN A 604 -35.91 4.00 -45.14
CA GLN A 604 -36.84 4.11 -44.02
C GLN A 604 -36.62 2.96 -43.03
N PRO A 605 -36.52 3.26 -41.72
CA PRO A 605 -36.33 2.22 -40.70
C PRO A 605 -37.49 1.23 -40.64
N ASP A 606 -38.72 1.67 -40.93
CA ASP A 606 -39.92 0.84 -40.85
C ASP A 606 -40.13 -0.08 -42.07
N LEU A 607 -39.34 0.09 -43.14
CA LEU A 607 -39.43 -0.75 -44.33
C LEU A 607 -39.16 -2.22 -44.00
N ALA A 608 -38.19 -2.50 -43.12
CA ALA A 608 -37.88 -3.85 -42.68
C ALA A 608 -39.08 -4.51 -41.98
N MET A 609 -39.84 -3.73 -41.20
CA MET A 609 -41.05 -4.22 -40.53
C MET A 609 -42.14 -4.58 -41.53
N TRP A 610 -42.34 -3.76 -42.55
CA TRP A 610 -43.28 -4.04 -43.63
C TRP A 610 -42.89 -5.31 -44.40
N ILE A 611 -41.63 -5.44 -44.81
CA ILE A 611 -41.10 -6.64 -45.49
C ILE A 611 -41.35 -7.89 -44.63
N SER A 612 -41.05 -7.82 -43.33
CA SER A 612 -41.29 -8.92 -42.40
C SER A 612 -42.77 -9.29 -42.34
N HIS A 613 -43.67 -8.31 -42.27
CA HIS A 613 -45.12 -8.56 -42.24
C HIS A 613 -45.62 -9.21 -43.54
N VAL A 614 -45.25 -8.67 -44.71
CA VAL A 614 -45.67 -9.22 -46.01
C VAL A 614 -45.12 -10.64 -46.21
N THR A 615 -43.91 -10.91 -45.73
CA THR A 615 -43.32 -12.26 -45.75
C THR A 615 -44.08 -13.25 -44.88
N LYS A 616 -44.61 -12.80 -43.72
CA LYS A 616 -45.49 -13.62 -42.87
C LYS A 616 -46.88 -13.80 -43.47
N LEU A 617 -47.41 -12.79 -44.18
CA LEU A 617 -48.73 -12.81 -44.80
C LEU A 617 -48.83 -13.90 -45.88
N ASP A 618 -47.83 -13.99 -46.76
CA ASP A 618 -47.67 -15.09 -47.71
C ASP A 618 -46.20 -15.26 -48.08
N LYS A 619 -45.54 -16.27 -47.52
CA LYS A 619 -44.11 -16.52 -47.74
C LYS A 619 -43.79 -16.84 -49.21
N GLN A 620 -44.72 -17.45 -49.95
CA GLN A 620 -44.50 -17.85 -51.34
C GLN A 620 -44.68 -16.68 -52.29
N LYS A 621 -45.63 -15.78 -51.99
CA LYS A 621 -45.95 -14.61 -52.81
C LYS A 621 -45.42 -13.30 -52.24
N ALA A 622 -44.56 -13.35 -51.23
CA ALA A 622 -44.07 -12.15 -50.53
C ALA A 622 -43.51 -11.10 -51.50
N ASP A 623 -42.61 -11.50 -52.40
CA ASP A 623 -41.98 -10.59 -53.36
C ASP A 623 -42.99 -10.06 -54.40
N GLU A 624 -43.98 -10.87 -54.80
CA GLU A 624 -45.08 -10.47 -55.68
C GLU A 624 -45.96 -9.40 -55.02
N LEU A 625 -46.35 -9.64 -53.77
CA LEU A 625 -47.18 -8.73 -52.98
C LEU A 625 -46.46 -7.40 -52.71
N MET A 626 -45.17 -7.46 -52.36
CA MET A 626 -44.37 -6.24 -52.17
C MET A 626 -44.26 -5.45 -53.47
N LEU A 627 -44.02 -6.12 -54.61
CA LEU A 627 -43.92 -5.46 -55.90
C LEU A 627 -45.24 -4.82 -56.32
N ALA A 628 -46.37 -5.49 -56.08
CA ALA A 628 -47.70 -4.99 -56.38
C ALA A 628 -48.04 -3.69 -55.61
N VAL A 629 -47.52 -3.51 -54.40
CA VAL A 629 -47.69 -2.27 -53.62
C VAL A 629 -46.80 -1.13 -54.14
N LEU A 630 -45.61 -1.45 -54.65
CA LEU A 630 -44.64 -0.44 -55.09
C LEU A 630 -44.88 0.04 -56.53
N GLN A 631 -45.31 -0.83 -57.44
CA GLN A 631 -45.49 -0.52 -58.86
C GLN A 631 -46.44 0.66 -59.15
N PRO A 632 -47.58 0.84 -58.45
CA PRO A 632 -48.46 1.98 -58.67
C PRO A 632 -47.85 3.32 -58.21
N ARG A 633 -46.84 3.30 -57.34
CA ARG A 633 -46.32 4.48 -56.63
C ARG A 633 -45.05 5.04 -57.25
N TYR A 634 -44.32 4.22 -58.01
CA TYR A 634 -43.05 4.60 -58.61
C TYR A 634 -43.07 4.25 -60.10
N SER A 635 -42.68 5.20 -60.96
CA SER A 635 -42.46 4.87 -62.36
C SER A 635 -41.38 3.79 -62.50
N LYS A 636 -41.45 2.99 -63.55
CA LYS A 636 -40.47 1.92 -63.82
C LYS A 636 -39.02 2.40 -63.68
N LYS A 637 -38.71 3.57 -64.24
CA LYS A 637 -37.37 4.18 -64.19
C LYS A 637 -36.97 4.56 -62.76
N GLN A 638 -37.90 5.07 -61.95
CA GLN A 638 -37.66 5.41 -60.55
C GLN A 638 -37.43 4.15 -59.72
N LEU A 639 -38.30 3.14 -59.84
CA LEU A 639 -38.19 1.90 -59.07
C LEU A 639 -36.89 1.14 -59.38
N THR A 640 -36.49 1.05 -60.65
CA THR A 640 -35.19 0.46 -61.02
C THR A 640 -34.02 1.23 -60.42
N LYS A 641 -34.03 2.57 -60.48
CA LYS A 641 -32.95 3.39 -59.89
C LYS A 641 -32.88 3.23 -58.37
N MET A 642 -34.02 3.18 -57.70
CA MET A 642 -34.11 3.00 -56.25
C MET A 642 -33.61 1.61 -55.83
N ILE A 643 -33.99 0.56 -56.56
CA ILE A 643 -33.52 -0.82 -56.31
C ILE A 643 -32.01 -0.92 -56.57
N SER A 644 -31.49 -0.38 -57.67
CA SER A 644 -30.04 -0.38 -57.93
C SER A 644 -29.27 0.37 -56.84
N ALA A 645 -29.75 1.51 -56.37
CA ALA A 645 -29.13 2.24 -55.27
C ALA A 645 -29.14 1.43 -53.95
N ALA A 646 -30.22 0.70 -53.67
CA ALA A 646 -30.34 -0.15 -52.49
C ALA A 646 -29.46 -1.42 -52.56
N LYS A 647 -29.01 -1.84 -53.75
CA LYS A 647 -28.07 -2.96 -53.92
C LYS A 647 -26.63 -2.62 -53.53
N GLU A 648 -26.29 -1.34 -53.55
CA GLU A 648 -24.95 -0.82 -53.17
C GLU A 648 -24.81 -0.61 -51.65
N VAL A 649 -25.88 -0.85 -50.87
CA VAL A 649 -25.89 -0.77 -49.40
C VAL A 649 -26.06 -2.19 -48.85
N ASP A 650 -25.10 -2.66 -48.07
CA ASP A 650 -25.04 -4.06 -47.62
C ASP A 650 -26.31 -4.50 -46.88
N GLU A 651 -26.90 -3.64 -46.05
CA GLU A 651 -28.11 -3.92 -45.27
C GLU A 651 -29.36 -4.13 -46.14
N THR A 652 -29.44 -3.49 -47.31
CA THR A 652 -30.63 -3.55 -48.19
C THR A 652 -30.42 -4.42 -49.43
N LYS A 653 -29.20 -4.92 -49.65
CA LYS A 653 -28.78 -5.62 -50.86
C LYS A 653 -29.55 -6.89 -51.16
N GLU A 654 -29.78 -7.73 -50.16
CA GLU A 654 -30.51 -8.99 -50.35
C GLU A 654 -31.96 -8.74 -50.77
N PHE A 655 -32.63 -7.83 -50.07
CA PHE A 655 -34.00 -7.42 -50.39
C PHE A 655 -34.08 -6.78 -51.78
N ALA A 656 -33.19 -5.83 -52.07
CA ALA A 656 -33.16 -5.15 -53.37
C ALA A 656 -32.90 -6.13 -54.52
N THR A 657 -32.06 -7.16 -54.32
CA THR A 657 -31.80 -8.21 -55.31
C THR A 657 -33.03 -9.09 -55.55
N ARG A 658 -33.77 -9.46 -54.50
CA ARG A 658 -35.06 -10.19 -54.62
C ARG A 658 -36.08 -9.36 -55.38
N MET A 659 -36.22 -8.08 -55.05
CA MET A 659 -37.14 -7.15 -55.72
C MET A 659 -36.76 -6.91 -57.18
N GLU A 660 -35.48 -6.82 -57.52
CA GLU A 660 -35.01 -6.72 -58.91
C GLU A 660 -35.40 -7.96 -59.71
N LYS A 661 -35.14 -9.15 -59.16
CA LYS A 661 -35.49 -10.42 -59.78
C LYS A 661 -37.00 -10.53 -60.02
N GLN A 662 -37.81 -10.13 -59.04
CA GLN A 662 -39.27 -10.13 -59.17
C GLN A 662 -39.75 -9.08 -60.18
N LEU A 663 -39.12 -7.90 -60.21
CA LEU A 663 -39.40 -6.86 -61.20
C LEU A 663 -39.07 -7.33 -62.62
N LEU A 664 -38.01 -8.09 -62.83
CA LEU A 664 -37.68 -8.71 -64.13
C LEU A 664 -38.69 -9.79 -64.52
N ARG A 665 -39.07 -10.67 -63.59
CA ARG A 665 -40.08 -11.72 -63.80
C ARG A 665 -41.45 -11.14 -64.19
N SER A 666 -41.88 -10.07 -63.52
CA SER A 666 -43.13 -9.35 -63.86
C SER A 666 -43.12 -8.74 -65.27
N GLN A 667 -41.96 -8.65 -65.90
CA GLN A 667 -41.76 -8.16 -67.27
C GLN A 667 -41.62 -9.29 -68.31
N GLY A 668 -41.82 -10.55 -67.91
CA GLY A 668 -41.66 -11.72 -68.79
C GLY A 668 -40.21 -12.04 -69.13
N LYS A 669 -39.25 -11.65 -68.27
CA LYS A 669 -37.81 -11.88 -68.43
C LYS A 669 -37.23 -12.77 -67.33
#